data_AF-A0A9E5LWY6-F1
#
_entry.id   AF-A0A9E5LWY6-F1
#
_cell.length_a   1.000
_cell.length_b   1.000
_cell.length_c   1.000
_cell.angle_alpha   90.00
_cell.angle_beta   90.00
_cell.angle_gamma   90.00
#
_symmetry.space_group_name_H-M   'P 1'
#
loop_
_entity.id
_entity.type
_entity.pdbx_description
1 polymer ?
#
loop_
_entity_poly.entity_id
_entity_poly.type
_entity_poly.pdbx_seq_one_letter_code
_entity_poly.pdbx_strand_id
1 'polypeptide(L)'
;MGSTKADSRVDLTNDIGLDSGLSTTNYFAREVRVADNTGSTTDVARLSGVISGSANADLLKTGAGVLELTGTNTYSGNTLIQQGTLIATNGAAIANTSAVVLSDTAGATFQLSNNETIGALSGGGTTGGNVTLQANTLTVGDQRDSTFGGVISSSGSPTSSLVKQGIGTLTLTGANTYTGNTTISAGTLALGSAGTLASSPVITVGSTGSTGTVLDLTAKSAFSFAGTQTVKGIGTINIGASKTVTIAGTLAPGNSIGTNTVTGNLALTGTLQSELGTSGATASAGVSDRTDVSGNLNLTGSTLQLVNNSGANSQGSAGAGAYRLATYGGSLTGTFSTITNPLSATLHEVVSYGSGNVDLALYRLATATAPTSSVNLGNVRVGDALTGTASITNSASSDGFSEQLKATVTGSGTGFTAVAGGSSGTVNYSLATSAAGVQSGNASVVLKSTGAGTYADTTLSTTAVSLSGAAYNPASAAASQTVNIKTRVDVAGTASVSLANTGAASATYQETLGTTGFSGITDGFTATGSATGIAGGASGSGTLSVGGTFSSSGTYSGSATLGLQTQAVNSSGLGNLAITGQTVNINVTAYDLASPSFTKTSGVGSFGGLSLDFGTVSIGTTYTATFDLANASGAFRDYLGGTFTYTGAGSISSTAADVTSLAAGSSTAFTVTFNPTTVGTYTGTIRFTGLSKQTDLADVQLAAQNIAITGTAIPEPSAYAALVGVGVIGAALYRRRRLKAA
;
A
#
# COMPACT_ATOMS: atom_id res chain seq x y z
N MET A 1 -56.56 14.07 91.66
CA MET A 1 -55.26 14.08 90.97
C MET A 1 -54.59 12.74 91.20
N GLY A 2 -54.14 12.07 90.14
CA GLY A 2 -53.18 10.96 90.21
C GLY A 2 -53.73 9.55 90.01
N SER A 3 -54.05 9.16 88.78
CA SER A 3 -53.72 7.80 88.30
C SER A 3 -53.30 7.90 86.83
N THR A 4 -51.98 7.90 86.62
CA THR A 4 -51.35 7.78 85.31
C THR A 4 -51.77 6.47 84.65
N LYS A 5 -52.23 6.56 83.40
CA LYS A 5 -52.73 5.47 82.55
C LYS A 5 -51.83 4.25 82.61
N ALA A 6 -52.38 3.12 83.06
CA ALA A 6 -51.80 1.80 82.88
C ALA A 6 -51.68 1.52 81.37
N ASP A 7 -50.53 0.98 80.98
CA ASP A 7 -50.26 0.43 79.66
C ASP A 7 -51.35 -0.62 79.34
N SER A 8 -52.20 -0.37 78.34
CA SER A 8 -53.32 -1.25 77.94
C SER A 8 -52.85 -2.45 77.10
N ARG A 9 -51.65 -2.96 77.41
CA ARG A 9 -51.00 -4.06 76.71
C ARG A 9 -51.35 -5.40 77.35
N VAL A 10 -51.98 -6.29 76.59
CA VAL A 10 -52.24 -7.69 76.98
C VAL A 10 -51.29 -8.61 76.22
N ASP A 11 -50.40 -9.29 76.93
CA ASP A 11 -49.50 -10.29 76.34
C ASP A 11 -50.06 -11.71 76.56
N LEU A 12 -50.36 -12.41 75.46
CA LEU A 12 -50.74 -13.82 75.44
C LEU A 12 -49.53 -14.64 74.97
N THR A 13 -48.99 -15.48 75.84
CA THR A 13 -47.73 -16.22 75.59
C THR A 13 -47.91 -17.69 75.25
N ASN A 14 -49.10 -18.26 75.46
CA ASN A 14 -49.38 -19.67 75.15
C ASN A 14 -49.69 -19.88 73.67
N ASP A 15 -49.37 -21.07 73.17
CA ASP A 15 -49.79 -21.53 71.85
C ASP A 15 -51.31 -21.56 71.73
N ILE A 16 -51.81 -21.29 70.51
CA ILE A 16 -53.22 -21.23 70.19
C ILE A 16 -53.51 -22.20 69.05
N GLY A 17 -54.39 -23.17 69.32
CA GLY A 17 -55.06 -23.94 68.29
C GLY A 17 -56.31 -23.22 67.80
N LEU A 18 -56.46 -23.13 66.47
CA LEU A 18 -57.66 -22.64 65.79
C LEU A 18 -58.58 -23.80 65.33
N ASP A 19 -58.19 -25.05 65.61
CA ASP A 19 -58.95 -26.23 65.20
C ASP A 19 -60.15 -26.50 66.14
N SER A 20 -61.29 -26.85 65.55
CA SER A 20 -62.57 -26.87 66.25
C SER A 20 -62.72 -28.05 67.22
N GLY A 21 -62.79 -27.77 68.52
CA GLY A 21 -63.60 -28.58 69.42
C GLY A 21 -65.09 -28.34 69.14
N LEU A 22 -65.70 -29.22 68.35
CA LEU A 22 -67.15 -29.36 68.04
C LEU A 22 -67.87 -28.20 67.30
N SER A 23 -68.18 -28.40 66.02
CA SER A 23 -69.55 -28.37 65.44
C SER A 23 -69.51 -28.20 63.92
N THR A 24 -70.04 -29.19 63.20
CA THR A 24 -69.96 -29.37 61.73
C THR A 24 -70.91 -28.48 60.93
N THR A 25 -71.21 -27.26 61.37
CA THR A 25 -72.16 -26.41 60.62
C THR A 25 -71.84 -24.92 60.60
N ASN A 26 -70.89 -24.43 61.40
CA ASN A 26 -70.33 -23.08 61.25
C ASN A 26 -68.89 -23.08 61.80
N TYR A 27 -67.89 -23.16 60.93
CA TYR A 27 -66.49 -23.04 61.32
C TYR A 27 -66.21 -21.57 61.66
N PHE A 28 -66.17 -21.21 62.95
CA PHE A 28 -65.78 -19.86 63.37
C PHE A 28 -64.27 -19.75 63.51
N ALA A 29 -63.71 -18.72 62.89
CA ALA A 29 -62.41 -18.15 63.21
C ALA A 29 -62.24 -17.97 64.72
N ARG A 30 -61.01 -18.03 65.24
CA ARG A 30 -60.76 -17.44 66.56
C ARG A 30 -60.68 -15.92 66.36
N GLU A 31 -61.76 -15.23 66.69
CA GLU A 31 -61.81 -13.78 66.70
C GLU A 31 -60.88 -13.23 67.78
N VAL A 32 -59.89 -12.46 67.37
CA VAL A 32 -59.05 -11.64 68.26
C VAL A 32 -59.53 -10.20 68.12
N ARG A 33 -60.37 -9.80 69.07
CA ARG A 33 -60.88 -8.44 69.19
C ARG A 33 -59.99 -7.63 70.12
N VAL A 34 -59.36 -6.57 69.61
CA VAL A 34 -58.52 -5.65 70.41
C VAL A 34 -59.20 -4.29 70.50
N ALA A 35 -59.33 -3.78 71.73
CA ALA A 35 -60.22 -2.69 72.13
C ALA A 35 -61.72 -3.07 72.02
N ASP A 36 -62.31 -3.42 73.17
CA ASP A 36 -63.73 -3.75 73.30
C ASP A 36 -64.55 -2.46 73.54
N ASN A 37 -65.24 -1.97 72.51
CA ASN A 37 -66.24 -0.88 72.57
C ASN A 37 -65.80 0.56 72.93
N THR A 38 -64.51 0.87 73.13
CA THR A 38 -64.06 2.27 73.39
C THR A 38 -63.55 3.02 72.15
N GLY A 39 -63.36 2.33 71.03
CA GLY A 39 -62.73 2.90 69.83
C GLY A 39 -61.24 3.23 70.01
N SER A 40 -60.61 2.81 71.11
CA SER A 40 -59.20 3.05 71.40
C SER A 40 -58.31 2.42 70.32
N THR A 41 -57.54 3.25 69.62
CA THR A 41 -56.54 2.82 68.63
C THR A 41 -55.18 2.47 69.25
N THR A 42 -55.02 2.71 70.56
CA THR A 42 -53.74 2.54 71.28
C THR A 42 -53.69 1.27 72.13
N ASP A 43 -54.80 0.54 72.28
CA ASP A 43 -54.80 -0.73 73.01
C ASP A 43 -54.04 -1.78 72.21
N VAL A 44 -53.15 -2.52 72.87
CA VAL A 44 -52.27 -3.51 72.21
C VAL A 44 -52.53 -4.88 72.80
N ALA A 45 -52.81 -5.88 71.96
CA ALA A 45 -52.72 -7.28 72.33
C ALA A 45 -51.52 -7.87 71.59
N ARG A 46 -50.60 -8.50 72.31
CA ARG A 46 -49.50 -9.26 71.70
C ARG A 46 -49.75 -10.74 71.86
N LEU A 47 -49.50 -11.48 70.79
CA LEU A 47 -49.52 -12.92 70.78
C LEU A 47 -48.16 -13.49 70.40
N SER A 48 -47.52 -14.14 71.36
CA SER A 48 -46.15 -14.66 71.22
C SER A 48 -46.07 -16.18 71.03
N GLY A 49 -47.12 -16.93 71.37
CA GLY A 49 -47.20 -18.37 71.07
C GLY A 49 -47.46 -18.66 69.59
N VAL A 50 -47.28 -19.92 69.19
CA VAL A 50 -47.60 -20.41 67.83
C VAL A 50 -49.11 -20.49 67.66
N ILE A 51 -49.62 -19.87 66.61
CA ILE A 51 -50.99 -20.06 66.11
C ILE A 51 -50.97 -21.19 65.09
N SER A 52 -51.75 -22.23 65.33
CA SER A 52 -51.89 -23.41 64.46
C SER A 52 -53.35 -23.66 64.10
N GLY A 53 -53.62 -24.32 62.98
CA GLY A 53 -55.00 -24.58 62.54
C GLY A 53 -55.11 -25.15 61.13
N SER A 54 -56.20 -25.86 60.86
CA SER A 54 -56.51 -26.44 59.55
C SER A 54 -56.97 -25.37 58.53
N ALA A 55 -57.21 -25.77 57.27
CA ALA A 55 -57.39 -24.84 56.14
C ALA A 55 -58.63 -23.95 56.23
N ASN A 56 -59.57 -24.26 57.13
CA ASN A 56 -60.79 -23.47 57.37
C ASN A 56 -60.73 -22.67 58.68
N ALA A 57 -59.56 -22.61 59.31
CA ALA A 57 -59.36 -21.99 60.61
C ALA A 57 -58.75 -20.59 60.42
N ASP A 58 -59.60 -19.63 60.07
CA ASP A 58 -59.20 -18.23 59.83
C ASP A 58 -58.79 -17.54 61.16
N LEU A 59 -57.83 -16.62 61.07
CA LEU A 59 -57.50 -15.67 62.12
C LEU A 59 -58.22 -14.36 61.84
N LEU A 60 -59.17 -13.97 62.69
CA LEU A 60 -59.98 -12.77 62.51
C LEU A 60 -59.56 -11.66 63.47
N LYS A 61 -59.10 -10.51 62.96
CA LYS A 61 -58.80 -9.29 63.72
C LYS A 61 -59.95 -8.28 63.59
N THR A 62 -60.58 -7.99 64.73
CA THR A 62 -61.62 -6.96 64.89
C THR A 62 -61.24 -5.95 65.98
N GLY A 63 -62.06 -4.90 66.15
CA GLY A 63 -61.80 -3.81 67.10
C GLY A 63 -60.71 -2.83 66.63
N ALA A 64 -60.73 -1.61 67.15
CA ALA A 64 -59.88 -0.50 66.68
C ALA A 64 -58.41 -0.59 67.12
N GLY A 65 -58.08 -1.43 68.11
CA GLY A 65 -56.74 -1.56 68.67
C GLY A 65 -55.76 -2.36 67.79
N VAL A 66 -54.58 -2.60 68.35
CA VAL A 66 -53.42 -3.22 67.70
C VAL A 66 -53.25 -4.67 68.14
N LEU A 67 -53.17 -5.60 67.18
CA LEU A 67 -52.76 -6.97 67.42
C LEU A 67 -51.32 -7.18 66.92
N GLU A 68 -50.39 -7.47 67.82
CA GLU A 68 -48.99 -7.77 67.50
C GLU A 68 -48.79 -9.30 67.48
N LEU A 69 -48.42 -9.85 66.33
CA LEU A 69 -48.09 -11.26 66.19
C LEU A 69 -46.57 -11.42 66.17
N THR A 70 -46.04 -12.09 67.20
CA THR A 70 -44.59 -12.29 67.35
C THR A 70 -44.15 -13.75 67.26
N GLY A 71 -45.09 -14.70 67.33
CA GLY A 71 -44.81 -16.12 67.09
C GLY A 71 -44.63 -16.45 65.62
N THR A 72 -43.99 -17.59 65.33
CA THR A 72 -43.95 -18.19 63.98
C THR A 72 -45.20 -19.06 63.81
N ASN A 73 -46.10 -18.68 62.91
CA ASN A 73 -47.44 -19.25 62.84
C ASN A 73 -47.60 -20.26 61.69
N THR A 74 -48.41 -21.29 61.91
CA THR A 74 -48.55 -22.46 61.01
C THR A 74 -50.00 -22.80 60.63
N TYR A 75 -50.96 -21.94 60.99
CA TYR A 75 -52.35 -22.09 60.53
C TYR A 75 -52.45 -21.97 59.01
N SER A 76 -53.44 -22.63 58.42
CA SER A 76 -53.63 -22.69 56.96
C SER A 76 -54.87 -21.94 56.45
N GLY A 77 -55.73 -21.45 57.35
CA GLY A 77 -56.79 -20.50 57.02
C GLY A 77 -56.27 -19.09 56.72
N ASN A 78 -57.18 -18.18 56.40
CA ASN A 78 -56.88 -16.79 56.05
C ASN A 78 -56.65 -15.92 57.30
N THR A 79 -55.96 -14.80 57.11
CA THR A 79 -55.89 -13.70 58.07
C THR A 79 -56.84 -12.59 57.64
N LEU A 80 -57.93 -12.40 58.37
CA LEU A 80 -58.96 -11.41 58.08
C LEU A 80 -58.78 -10.18 58.99
N ILE A 81 -58.51 -9.02 58.42
CA ILE A 81 -58.35 -7.75 59.16
C ILE A 81 -59.55 -6.85 58.85
N GLN A 82 -60.52 -6.82 59.76
CA GLN A 82 -61.74 -6.04 59.58
C GLN A 82 -61.64 -4.63 60.15
N GLN A 83 -60.91 -4.46 61.27
CA GLN A 83 -60.71 -3.18 61.96
C GLN A 83 -59.36 -3.16 62.72
N GLY A 84 -58.85 -1.95 62.94
CA GLY A 84 -57.62 -1.69 63.68
C GLY A 84 -56.37 -2.22 62.97
N THR A 85 -55.26 -2.30 63.71
CA THR A 85 -53.95 -2.68 63.15
C THR A 85 -53.59 -4.12 63.52
N LEU A 86 -53.09 -4.89 62.56
CA LEU A 86 -52.34 -6.12 62.81
C LEU A 86 -50.86 -5.87 62.47
N ILE A 87 -49.97 -6.09 63.42
CA ILE A 87 -48.52 -5.95 63.25
C ILE A 87 -47.90 -7.35 63.13
N ALA A 88 -47.22 -7.62 62.00
CA ALA A 88 -46.37 -8.78 61.79
C ALA A 88 -44.92 -8.43 62.16
N THR A 89 -44.34 -9.11 63.15
CA THR A 89 -43.01 -8.75 63.68
C THR A 89 -41.88 -9.69 63.28
N ASN A 90 -42.17 -10.75 62.52
CA ASN A 90 -41.18 -11.69 62.00
C ASN A 90 -41.64 -12.19 60.61
N GLY A 91 -40.82 -12.99 59.93
CA GLY A 91 -41.08 -13.42 58.54
C GLY A 91 -42.02 -14.61 58.33
N ALA A 92 -42.73 -15.00 59.39
CA ALA A 92 -43.82 -15.97 59.37
C ALA A 92 -44.83 -15.65 60.49
N ALA A 93 -44.98 -14.36 60.83
CA ALA A 93 -45.97 -13.93 61.81
C ALA A 93 -47.37 -14.08 61.23
N ILE A 94 -47.50 -13.97 59.91
CA ILE A 94 -48.55 -14.62 59.14
C ILE A 94 -48.00 -15.91 58.56
N ALA A 95 -48.79 -17.00 58.58
CA ALA A 95 -48.35 -18.22 57.93
C ALA A 95 -48.14 -17.97 56.43
N ASN A 96 -47.00 -18.39 55.86
CA ASN A 96 -46.57 -18.00 54.51
C ASN A 96 -47.54 -18.35 53.36
N THR A 97 -48.49 -19.27 53.60
CA THR A 97 -49.52 -19.66 52.62
C THR A 97 -50.89 -19.02 52.89
N SER A 98 -51.06 -18.37 54.05
CA SER A 98 -52.29 -17.68 54.45
C SER A 98 -52.51 -16.46 53.56
N ALA A 99 -53.76 -16.29 53.10
CA ALA A 99 -54.15 -15.04 52.47
C ALA A 99 -54.42 -13.98 53.54
N VAL A 100 -53.96 -12.75 53.30
CA VAL A 100 -54.36 -11.57 54.08
C VAL A 100 -55.49 -10.86 53.36
N VAL A 101 -56.63 -10.70 54.04
CA VAL A 101 -57.82 -10.02 53.52
C VAL A 101 -58.14 -8.83 54.40
N LEU A 102 -58.11 -7.62 53.84
CA LEU A 102 -58.45 -6.40 54.56
C LEU A 102 -59.86 -5.94 54.18
N SER A 103 -60.64 -5.46 55.15
CA SER A 103 -61.91 -4.77 54.85
C SER A 103 -61.66 -3.36 54.32
N ASP A 104 -62.52 -2.87 53.42
CA ASP A 104 -62.54 -1.45 53.02
C ASP A 104 -63.13 -0.57 54.13
N THR A 105 -62.42 -0.50 55.26
CA THR A 105 -62.83 0.19 56.48
C THR A 105 -61.69 1.07 56.96
N ALA A 106 -62.01 2.32 57.32
CA ALA A 106 -61.03 3.25 57.88
C ALA A 106 -60.34 2.64 59.12
N GLY A 107 -59.02 2.74 59.17
CA GLY A 107 -58.21 2.22 60.29
C GLY A 107 -57.87 0.73 60.21
N ALA A 108 -58.51 -0.07 59.34
CA ALA A 108 -58.06 -1.43 59.07
C ALA A 108 -56.66 -1.39 58.41
N THR A 109 -55.65 -1.93 59.10
CA THR A 109 -54.24 -1.81 58.69
C THR A 109 -53.50 -3.11 58.91
N PHE A 110 -52.76 -3.56 57.90
CA PHE A 110 -51.69 -4.54 58.05
C PHE A 110 -50.35 -3.81 58.10
N GLN A 111 -49.59 -3.99 59.18
CA GLN A 111 -48.32 -3.31 59.40
C GLN A 111 -47.19 -4.32 59.53
N LEU A 112 -46.06 -4.04 58.87
CA LEU A 112 -44.84 -4.82 58.99
C LEU A 112 -43.86 -4.16 59.95
N SER A 113 -43.34 -4.94 60.89
CA SER A 113 -42.17 -4.60 61.72
C SER A 113 -40.93 -5.45 61.36
N ASN A 114 -41.08 -6.41 60.45
CA ASN A 114 -40.00 -7.16 59.81
C ASN A 114 -40.40 -7.51 58.36
N ASN A 115 -39.50 -8.10 57.57
CA ASN A 115 -39.89 -8.70 56.30
C ASN A 115 -40.93 -9.79 56.55
N GLU A 116 -41.93 -9.92 55.69
CA GLU A 116 -43.02 -10.88 55.86
C GLU A 116 -43.38 -11.53 54.52
N THR A 117 -43.73 -12.82 54.57
CA THR A 117 -44.21 -13.59 53.42
C THR A 117 -45.64 -14.02 53.65
N ILE A 118 -46.52 -13.77 52.69
CA ILE A 118 -47.93 -14.17 52.72
C ILE A 118 -48.32 -14.86 51.42
N GLY A 119 -49.45 -15.58 51.45
CA GLY A 119 -50.11 -16.14 50.27
C GLY A 119 -50.72 -15.03 49.42
N ALA A 120 -52.05 -14.95 49.32
CA ALA A 120 -52.71 -13.86 48.60
C ALA A 120 -52.87 -12.58 49.45
N LEU A 121 -52.97 -11.41 48.80
CA LEU A 121 -53.38 -10.14 49.43
C LEU A 121 -54.63 -9.62 48.72
N SER A 122 -55.71 -9.38 49.46
CA SER A 122 -56.97 -8.94 48.85
C SER A 122 -57.80 -8.01 49.74
N GLY A 123 -58.84 -7.42 49.15
CA GLY A 123 -59.73 -6.49 49.82
C GLY A 123 -59.16 -5.06 49.86
N GLY A 124 -59.46 -4.32 50.93
CA GLY A 124 -59.22 -2.89 51.02
C GLY A 124 -59.97 -2.09 49.96
N GLY A 125 -59.76 -0.78 49.93
CA GLY A 125 -60.40 0.10 48.96
C GLY A 125 -60.13 1.57 49.25
N THR A 126 -61.04 2.42 48.78
CA THR A 126 -60.91 3.88 48.91
C THR A 126 -61.19 4.38 50.33
N THR A 127 -61.84 3.57 51.17
CA THR A 127 -62.24 3.92 52.53
C THR A 127 -61.20 3.44 53.56
N GLY A 128 -60.45 2.39 53.26
CA GLY A 128 -59.35 1.89 54.09
C GLY A 128 -58.87 0.49 53.72
N GLY A 129 -58.35 -0.24 54.70
CA GLY A 129 -57.72 -1.55 54.46
C GLY A 129 -56.34 -1.41 53.82
N ASN A 130 -55.43 -0.70 54.50
CA ASN A 130 -54.12 -0.35 53.97
C ASN A 130 -53.02 -1.29 54.46
N VAL A 131 -51.91 -1.34 53.71
CA VAL A 131 -50.66 -1.99 54.12
C VAL A 131 -49.60 -0.94 54.39
N THR A 132 -48.94 -1.03 55.54
CA THR A 132 -47.81 -0.17 55.91
C THR A 132 -46.55 -1.03 56.08
N LEU A 133 -45.62 -0.89 55.13
CA LEU A 133 -44.39 -1.67 55.08
C LEU A 133 -43.34 -1.21 56.09
N GLN A 134 -43.49 0.01 56.63
CA GLN A 134 -42.44 0.67 57.42
C GLN A 134 -41.14 0.68 56.61
N ALA A 135 -40.09 -0.01 57.04
CA ALA A 135 -38.82 -0.15 56.31
C ALA A 135 -38.57 -1.56 55.76
N ASN A 136 -39.63 -2.37 55.64
CA ASN A 136 -39.56 -3.81 55.37
C ASN A 136 -40.03 -4.19 53.95
N THR A 137 -39.79 -5.45 53.60
CA THR A 137 -40.25 -6.07 52.35
C THR A 137 -41.48 -6.94 52.61
N LEU A 138 -42.54 -6.73 51.81
CA LEU A 138 -43.65 -7.66 51.72
C LEU A 138 -43.46 -8.58 50.52
N THR A 139 -43.37 -9.88 50.78
CA THR A 139 -43.43 -10.91 49.75
C THR A 139 -44.85 -11.48 49.72
N VAL A 140 -45.52 -11.37 48.57
CA VAL A 140 -46.92 -11.70 48.41
C VAL A 140 -47.16 -12.49 47.13
N GLY A 141 -47.98 -13.52 47.23
CA GLY A 141 -48.62 -14.21 46.11
C GLY A 141 -48.52 -15.72 46.24
N ASP A 142 -49.50 -16.39 45.63
CA ASP A 142 -49.54 -17.84 45.49
C ASP A 142 -50.12 -18.19 44.10
N GLN A 143 -50.88 -19.28 44.00
CA GLN A 143 -51.48 -19.74 42.75
C GLN A 143 -52.78 -19.01 42.41
N ARG A 144 -53.37 -18.27 43.36
CA ARG A 144 -54.67 -17.61 43.26
C ARG A 144 -54.50 -16.20 42.74
N ASP A 145 -55.47 -15.78 41.93
CA ASP A 145 -55.62 -14.37 41.58
C ASP A 145 -56.22 -13.60 42.77
N SER A 146 -55.78 -12.36 42.95
CA SER A 146 -56.22 -11.50 44.04
C SER A 146 -56.26 -10.04 43.60
N THR A 147 -57.19 -9.28 44.18
CA THR A 147 -57.32 -7.83 43.93
C THR A 147 -57.23 -7.09 45.25
N PHE A 148 -56.31 -6.14 45.34
CA PHE A 148 -56.10 -5.29 46.50
C PHE A 148 -56.36 -3.82 46.12
N GLY A 149 -57.35 -3.23 46.78
CA GLY A 149 -57.81 -1.86 46.54
C GLY A 149 -57.26 -0.82 47.50
N GLY A 150 -56.65 -1.24 48.61
CA GLY A 150 -56.01 -0.34 49.56
C GLY A 150 -54.68 0.21 49.05
N VAL A 151 -54.04 1.04 49.87
CA VAL A 151 -52.71 1.62 49.59
C VAL A 151 -51.63 0.80 50.30
N ILE A 152 -50.60 0.38 49.57
CA ILE A 152 -49.33 -0.08 50.13
C ILE A 152 -48.40 1.14 50.27
N SER A 153 -47.90 1.40 51.49
CA SER A 153 -47.10 2.59 51.81
C SER A 153 -45.87 2.25 52.66
N SER A 154 -44.88 3.16 52.72
CA SER A 154 -43.61 2.94 53.45
C SER A 154 -43.37 3.88 54.63
N SER A 155 -44.38 4.67 55.04
CA SER A 155 -44.24 5.73 56.06
C SER A 155 -42.98 6.60 55.91
N GLY A 156 -42.52 6.81 54.67
CA GLY A 156 -41.35 7.62 54.31
C GLY A 156 -40.02 6.88 54.14
N SER A 157 -39.94 5.56 54.41
CA SER A 157 -38.69 4.81 54.23
C SER A 157 -38.41 4.46 52.76
N PRO A 158 -37.20 4.71 52.23
CA PRO A 158 -36.81 4.43 50.85
C PRO A 158 -36.50 2.94 50.57
N THR A 159 -36.45 2.08 51.59
CA THR A 159 -36.04 0.67 51.44
C THR A 159 -37.23 -0.30 51.29
N SER A 160 -38.45 0.18 51.46
CA SER A 160 -39.63 -0.68 51.63
C SER A 160 -40.13 -1.20 50.31
N SER A 161 -40.00 -2.50 50.13
CA SER A 161 -40.09 -3.15 48.82
C SER A 161 -41.28 -4.10 48.74
N LEU A 162 -41.76 -4.32 47.52
CA LEU A 162 -42.81 -5.29 47.21
C LEU A 162 -42.24 -6.40 46.33
N VAL A 163 -42.43 -7.65 46.75
CA VAL A 163 -42.08 -8.82 45.95
C VAL A 163 -43.34 -9.61 45.64
N LYS A 164 -43.69 -9.69 44.35
CA LYS A 164 -44.75 -10.56 43.84
C LYS A 164 -44.18 -11.93 43.51
N GLN A 165 -44.70 -12.97 44.15
CA GLN A 165 -44.34 -14.38 43.92
C GLN A 165 -45.58 -15.21 43.52
N GLY A 166 -45.38 -16.49 43.23
CA GLY A 166 -46.47 -17.39 42.82
C GLY A 166 -47.01 -17.08 41.42
N ILE A 167 -47.70 -18.06 40.82
CA ILE A 167 -48.17 -17.96 39.43
C ILE A 167 -49.43 -17.11 39.25
N GLY A 168 -50.17 -16.82 40.32
CA GLY A 168 -51.40 -16.03 40.27
C GLY A 168 -51.16 -14.55 39.94
N THR A 169 -52.23 -13.82 39.72
CA THR A 169 -52.24 -12.38 39.44
C THR A 169 -52.52 -11.59 40.72
N LEU A 170 -51.67 -10.63 41.06
CA LEU A 170 -52.00 -9.59 42.04
C LEU A 170 -52.41 -8.33 41.28
N THR A 171 -53.67 -7.93 41.40
CA THR A 171 -54.19 -6.69 40.82
C THR A 171 -54.21 -5.59 41.87
N LEU A 172 -53.43 -4.54 41.67
CA LEU A 172 -53.42 -3.35 42.52
C LEU A 172 -54.32 -2.29 41.89
N THR A 173 -55.42 -1.94 42.55
CA THR A 173 -56.34 -0.89 42.07
C THR A 173 -56.18 0.43 42.80
N GLY A 174 -55.52 0.43 43.97
CA GLY A 174 -55.15 1.63 44.72
C GLY A 174 -53.84 2.28 44.26
N ALA A 175 -53.65 3.55 44.58
CA ALA A 175 -52.42 4.29 44.29
C ALA A 175 -51.35 4.00 45.35
N ASN A 176 -50.42 3.10 45.06
CA ASN A 176 -49.40 2.68 46.02
C ASN A 176 -48.27 3.72 46.13
N THR A 177 -47.70 3.87 47.33
CA THR A 177 -46.77 4.97 47.69
C THR A 177 -45.50 4.50 48.38
N TYR A 178 -45.24 3.19 48.48
CA TYR A 178 -43.97 2.67 49.01
C TYR A 178 -42.78 3.02 48.11
N THR A 179 -41.65 3.48 48.64
CA THR A 179 -40.58 4.04 47.79
C THR A 179 -39.43 3.08 47.46
N GLY A 180 -39.46 1.84 47.95
CA GLY A 180 -38.47 0.81 47.61
C GLY A 180 -38.77 0.09 46.29
N ASN A 181 -38.07 -1.03 46.08
CA ASN A 181 -38.10 -1.76 44.82
C ASN A 181 -39.40 -2.55 44.63
N THR A 182 -39.77 -2.78 43.37
CA THR A 182 -40.83 -3.74 43.02
C THR A 182 -40.19 -4.90 42.25
N THR A 183 -40.36 -6.12 42.73
CA THR A 183 -39.86 -7.34 42.06
C THR A 183 -41.01 -8.28 41.75
N ILE A 184 -41.13 -8.68 40.49
CA ILE A 184 -42.09 -9.70 40.04
C ILE A 184 -41.29 -10.98 39.79
N SER A 185 -41.25 -11.86 40.77
CA SER A 185 -40.48 -13.10 40.75
C SER A 185 -41.19 -14.22 39.98
N ALA A 186 -42.53 -14.23 40.00
CA ALA A 186 -43.38 -15.15 39.25
C ALA A 186 -44.79 -14.56 39.02
N GLY A 187 -45.48 -15.02 37.97
CA GLY A 187 -46.85 -14.64 37.65
C GLY A 187 -47.01 -13.16 37.29
N THR A 188 -48.20 -12.61 37.54
CA THR A 188 -48.57 -11.27 37.08
C THR A 188 -48.75 -10.28 38.22
N LEU A 189 -48.18 -9.08 38.08
CA LEU A 189 -48.57 -7.89 38.82
C LEU A 189 -49.34 -6.97 37.88
N ALA A 190 -50.64 -6.80 38.11
CA ALA A 190 -51.51 -5.98 37.28
C ALA A 190 -51.83 -4.65 37.96
N LEU A 191 -51.82 -3.56 37.20
CA LEU A 191 -52.30 -2.26 37.67
C LEU A 191 -53.69 -1.99 37.12
N GLY A 192 -54.66 -1.77 38.00
CA GLY A 192 -55.99 -1.30 37.62
C GLY A 192 -55.98 0.12 37.03
N SER A 193 -57.14 0.59 36.58
CA SER A 193 -57.28 1.92 35.96
C SER A 193 -56.77 3.06 36.85
N ALA A 194 -57.06 3.03 38.15
CA ALA A 194 -56.54 3.96 39.16
C ALA A 194 -55.24 3.48 39.84
N GLY A 195 -54.86 2.21 39.65
CA GLY A 195 -53.71 1.61 40.33
C GLY A 195 -52.38 2.18 39.87
N THR A 196 -51.46 2.45 40.80
CA THR A 196 -50.10 2.88 40.46
C THR A 196 -49.09 2.09 41.26
N LEU A 197 -47.93 1.83 40.64
CA LEU A 197 -46.71 1.65 41.43
C LEU A 197 -46.29 3.02 41.95
N ALA A 198 -45.67 3.03 43.11
CA ALA A 198 -45.00 4.21 43.61
C ALA A 198 -43.78 4.56 42.74
N SER A 199 -43.06 5.64 43.08
CA SER A 199 -41.76 5.99 42.47
C SER A 199 -40.65 5.00 42.86
N SER A 200 -40.87 3.70 42.68
CA SER A 200 -39.89 2.64 42.90
C SER A 200 -38.66 2.91 42.05
N PRO A 201 -37.46 2.97 42.64
CA PRO A 201 -36.24 3.24 41.87
C PRO A 201 -35.91 2.09 40.91
N VAL A 202 -36.22 0.85 41.28
CA VAL A 202 -36.04 -0.33 40.42
C VAL A 202 -37.31 -1.18 40.38
N ILE A 203 -37.70 -1.54 39.16
CA ILE A 203 -38.77 -2.47 38.85
C ILE A 203 -38.15 -3.66 38.11
N THR A 204 -38.12 -4.82 38.76
CA THR A 204 -37.59 -6.06 38.18
C THR A 204 -38.75 -6.93 37.73
N VAL A 205 -38.91 -7.11 36.42
CA VAL A 205 -39.91 -8.01 35.83
C VAL A 205 -39.20 -9.32 35.49
N GLY A 206 -39.18 -10.25 36.43
CA GLY A 206 -38.46 -11.51 36.33
C GLY A 206 -36.93 -11.39 36.45
N SER A 207 -36.35 -12.42 37.04
CA SER A 207 -34.91 -12.65 37.12
C SER A 207 -34.57 -13.98 36.45
N THR A 208 -33.29 -14.35 36.39
CA THR A 208 -32.86 -15.66 35.88
C THR A 208 -33.61 -16.78 36.59
N GLY A 209 -34.29 -17.64 35.83
CA GLY A 209 -35.11 -18.75 36.36
C GLY A 209 -36.57 -18.40 36.65
N SER A 210 -36.98 -17.13 36.56
CA SER A 210 -38.39 -16.74 36.59
C SER A 210 -39.15 -17.28 35.37
N THR A 211 -40.39 -17.70 35.56
CA THR A 211 -41.29 -18.13 34.48
C THR A 211 -42.57 -17.29 34.48
N GLY A 212 -43.00 -16.88 33.29
CA GLY A 212 -44.28 -16.17 33.10
C GLY A 212 -44.43 -14.86 33.87
N THR A 213 -43.34 -14.12 34.11
CA THR A 213 -43.40 -12.84 34.84
C THR A 213 -43.95 -11.73 33.98
N VAL A 214 -45.03 -11.09 34.45
CA VAL A 214 -45.72 -10.04 33.70
C VAL A 214 -45.99 -8.84 34.61
N LEU A 215 -45.60 -7.65 34.15
CA LEU A 215 -46.16 -6.38 34.62
C LEU A 215 -47.30 -6.00 33.67
N ASP A 216 -48.54 -6.14 34.13
CA ASP A 216 -49.72 -5.87 33.33
C ASP A 216 -50.23 -4.44 33.53
N LEU A 217 -50.21 -3.68 32.45
CA LEU A 217 -50.60 -2.28 32.35
C LEU A 217 -51.81 -2.11 31.42
N THR A 218 -52.46 -3.19 30.98
CA THR A 218 -53.52 -3.16 29.96
C THR A 218 -54.76 -2.38 30.37
N ALA A 219 -55.01 -2.19 31.67
CA ALA A 219 -56.08 -1.32 32.16
C ALA A 219 -55.78 0.18 31.96
N LYS A 220 -54.54 0.55 31.61
CA LYS A 220 -54.11 1.91 31.28
C LYS A 220 -54.33 2.21 29.79
N SER A 221 -54.61 3.46 29.46
CA SER A 221 -54.60 3.94 28.07
C SER A 221 -53.17 4.18 27.56
N ALA A 222 -52.29 4.63 28.46
CA ALA A 222 -50.84 4.72 28.31
C ALA A 222 -50.20 4.68 29.71
N PHE A 223 -48.90 4.37 29.78
CA PHE A 223 -48.16 4.36 31.05
C PHE A 223 -46.76 4.96 30.86
N SER A 224 -46.27 5.68 31.87
CA SER A 224 -44.93 6.28 31.83
C SER A 224 -44.14 5.94 33.09
N PHE A 225 -42.95 5.39 32.89
CA PHE A 225 -41.92 5.33 33.93
C PHE A 225 -41.13 6.64 33.94
N ALA A 226 -40.86 7.15 35.13
CA ALA A 226 -40.17 8.42 35.33
C ALA A 226 -38.65 8.29 35.06
N GLY A 227 -37.98 9.43 34.87
CA GLY A 227 -36.54 9.50 34.57
C GLY A 227 -35.60 8.87 35.61
N THR A 228 -36.05 8.74 36.85
CA THR A 228 -35.28 8.14 37.94
C THR A 228 -35.50 6.63 38.11
N GLN A 229 -36.40 6.03 37.32
CA GLN A 229 -36.75 4.62 37.45
C GLN A 229 -35.92 3.75 36.51
N THR A 230 -35.56 2.56 36.99
CA THR A 230 -34.97 1.50 36.17
C THR A 230 -35.96 0.36 36.03
N VAL A 231 -36.31 0.01 34.80
CA VAL A 231 -37.09 -1.19 34.49
C VAL A 231 -36.14 -2.24 33.95
N LYS A 232 -36.06 -3.39 34.61
CA LYS A 232 -35.13 -4.46 34.27
C LYS A 232 -35.75 -5.85 34.31
N GLY A 233 -34.99 -6.86 33.88
CA GLY A 233 -35.39 -8.26 33.95
C GLY A 233 -35.71 -8.87 32.59
N ILE A 234 -36.16 -10.12 32.59
CA ILE A 234 -36.42 -10.94 31.39
C ILE A 234 -37.91 -11.11 31.06
N GLY A 235 -38.78 -10.46 31.83
CA GLY A 235 -40.22 -10.65 31.75
C GLY A 235 -40.91 -9.75 30.73
N THR A 236 -42.24 -9.74 30.81
CA THR A 236 -43.11 -9.00 29.88
C THR A 236 -43.70 -7.75 30.54
N ILE A 237 -43.58 -6.62 29.87
CA ILE A 237 -44.33 -5.40 30.14
C ILE A 237 -45.53 -5.41 29.20
N ASN A 238 -46.70 -5.76 29.73
CA ASN A 238 -47.94 -5.90 28.96
C ASN A 238 -48.73 -4.59 28.97
N ILE A 239 -48.51 -3.66 28.02
CA ILE A 239 -49.36 -2.46 27.86
C ILE A 239 -50.55 -2.70 26.93
N GLY A 240 -50.59 -3.82 26.20
CA GLY A 240 -51.61 -4.17 25.22
C GLY A 240 -51.36 -3.57 23.83
N ALA A 241 -51.97 -4.19 22.80
CA ALA A 241 -51.80 -3.79 21.40
C ALA A 241 -52.16 -2.32 21.17
N SER A 242 -51.40 -1.65 20.31
CA SER A 242 -51.57 -0.24 19.91
C SER A 242 -51.45 0.82 21.02
N LYS A 243 -51.27 0.42 22.29
CA LYS A 243 -51.02 1.33 23.41
C LYS A 243 -49.52 1.55 23.59
N THR A 244 -49.15 2.65 24.23
CA THR A 244 -47.75 3.04 24.40
C THR A 244 -47.35 3.04 25.87
N VAL A 245 -46.24 2.38 26.15
CA VAL A 245 -45.48 2.57 27.38
C VAL A 245 -44.28 3.48 27.08
N THR A 246 -44.10 4.51 27.91
CA THR A 246 -42.96 5.43 27.83
C THR A 246 -41.99 5.12 28.95
N ILE A 247 -40.70 4.98 28.63
CA ILE A 247 -39.64 4.82 29.61
C ILE A 247 -38.71 6.03 29.50
N ALA A 248 -38.86 6.95 30.45
CA ALA A 248 -37.99 8.13 30.54
C ALA A 248 -36.70 7.88 31.32
N GLY A 249 -36.68 6.83 32.15
CA GLY A 249 -35.50 6.40 32.89
C GLY A 249 -34.69 5.34 32.15
N THR A 250 -34.20 4.34 32.87
CA THR A 250 -33.38 3.27 32.29
C THR A 250 -34.23 2.04 31.98
N LEU A 251 -34.12 1.53 30.76
CA LEU A 251 -34.50 0.17 30.40
C LEU A 251 -33.24 -0.69 30.38
N ALA A 252 -33.16 -1.69 31.26
CA ALA A 252 -32.03 -2.60 31.36
C ALA A 252 -32.55 -4.04 31.19
N PRO A 253 -32.77 -4.52 29.96
CA PRO A 253 -33.24 -5.88 29.73
C PRO A 253 -32.29 -6.88 30.40
N GLY A 254 -32.81 -8.02 30.85
CA GLY A 254 -31.97 -9.07 31.43
C GLY A 254 -31.62 -8.88 32.92
N ASN A 255 -30.67 -9.71 33.33
CA ASN A 255 -30.03 -9.80 34.64
C ASN A 255 -28.76 -10.66 34.45
N SER A 256 -27.80 -10.20 33.63
CA SER A 256 -27.06 -10.94 32.58
C SER A 256 -27.77 -10.87 31.22
N ILE A 257 -27.10 -11.26 30.13
CA ILE A 257 -27.66 -11.29 28.78
C ILE A 257 -29.05 -11.94 28.78
N GLY A 258 -30.05 -11.14 28.45
CA GLY A 258 -31.45 -11.56 28.51
C GLY A 258 -32.33 -10.84 27.49
N THR A 259 -33.58 -11.28 27.42
CA THR A 259 -34.58 -10.60 26.61
C THR A 259 -35.73 -10.15 27.49
N ASN A 260 -36.12 -8.89 27.42
CA ASN A 260 -37.40 -8.42 27.95
C ASN A 260 -38.40 -8.21 26.80
N THR A 261 -39.70 -8.29 27.09
CA THR A 261 -40.75 -8.12 26.09
C THR A 261 -41.66 -6.94 26.43
N VAL A 262 -42.09 -6.18 25.42
CA VAL A 262 -43.13 -5.15 25.49
C VAL A 262 -44.25 -5.51 24.52
N THR A 263 -45.44 -5.76 25.05
CA THR A 263 -46.64 -5.89 24.19
C THR A 263 -47.10 -4.50 23.77
N GLY A 264 -47.47 -4.23 22.53
CA GLY A 264 -47.79 -2.88 22.08
C GLY A 264 -46.55 -2.05 21.74
N ASN A 265 -46.65 -0.73 21.90
CA ASN A 265 -45.63 0.23 21.50
C ASN A 265 -44.71 0.60 22.67
N LEU A 266 -43.42 0.80 22.37
CA LEU A 266 -42.42 1.33 23.29
C LEU A 266 -41.94 2.71 22.82
N ALA A 267 -42.06 3.71 23.68
CA ALA A 267 -41.37 4.99 23.53
C ALA A 267 -40.24 5.08 24.57
N LEU A 268 -38.99 4.88 24.14
CA LEU A 268 -37.83 5.05 24.99
C LEU A 268 -37.30 6.47 24.80
N THR A 269 -37.33 7.28 25.86
CA THR A 269 -36.75 8.64 25.86
C THR A 269 -35.58 8.78 26.83
N GLY A 270 -35.37 7.79 27.69
CA GLY A 270 -34.21 7.69 28.57
C GLY A 270 -33.11 6.81 27.97
N THR A 271 -32.61 5.88 28.77
CA THR A 271 -31.45 5.05 28.42
C THR A 271 -31.85 3.61 28.16
N LEU A 272 -31.40 3.03 27.05
CA LEU A 272 -31.28 1.58 26.90
C LEU A 272 -29.91 1.17 27.41
N GLN A 273 -29.85 0.49 28.54
CA GLN A 273 -28.64 -0.14 29.03
C GLN A 273 -28.60 -1.57 28.49
N SER A 274 -27.56 -1.90 27.71
CA SER A 274 -27.44 -3.21 27.06
C SER A 274 -26.13 -3.88 27.44
N GLU A 275 -26.21 -5.00 28.17
CA GLU A 275 -25.09 -5.88 28.44
C GLU A 275 -24.73 -6.70 27.20
N LEU A 276 -23.44 -6.73 26.87
CA LEU A 276 -22.89 -7.46 25.73
C LEU A 276 -21.97 -8.58 26.21
N GLY A 277 -22.19 -9.79 25.71
CA GLY A 277 -21.32 -10.96 25.92
C GLY A 277 -20.40 -11.23 24.74
N THR A 278 -20.04 -12.49 24.54
CA THR A 278 -19.25 -12.93 23.39
C THR A 278 -20.02 -12.63 22.10
N SER A 279 -19.38 -11.87 21.21
CA SER A 279 -19.96 -11.51 19.92
C SER A 279 -20.17 -12.72 18.99
N GLY A 280 -21.15 -12.59 18.12
CA GLY A 280 -21.34 -13.47 16.96
C GLY A 280 -20.96 -12.79 15.64
N ALA A 281 -20.76 -13.59 14.59
CA ALA A 281 -20.61 -13.09 13.21
C ALA A 281 -21.91 -12.43 12.68
N THR A 282 -23.05 -12.79 13.27
CA THR A 282 -24.35 -12.18 13.03
C THR A 282 -24.95 -11.74 14.36
N ALA A 283 -25.66 -10.62 14.36
CA ALA A 283 -26.48 -10.24 15.50
C ALA A 283 -27.54 -11.34 15.71
N SER A 284 -27.39 -12.14 16.77
CA SER A 284 -28.23 -13.28 17.11
C SER A 284 -28.89 -13.05 18.47
N ALA A 285 -29.93 -13.81 18.80
CA ALA A 285 -30.43 -13.86 20.16
C ALA A 285 -29.35 -14.44 21.10
N GLY A 286 -29.27 -13.94 22.33
CA GLY A 286 -28.43 -14.51 23.40
C GLY A 286 -26.98 -14.04 23.46
N VAL A 287 -26.56 -13.08 22.61
CA VAL A 287 -25.21 -12.47 22.68
C VAL A 287 -25.21 -11.08 23.34
N SER A 288 -26.38 -10.48 23.48
CA SER A 288 -26.60 -9.19 24.12
C SER A 288 -27.99 -9.13 24.74
N ASP A 289 -28.14 -8.22 25.68
CA ASP A 289 -29.46 -7.79 26.11
C ASP A 289 -30.29 -7.32 24.92
N ARG A 290 -31.54 -7.77 24.90
CA ARG A 290 -32.48 -7.51 23.81
C ARG A 290 -33.84 -7.09 24.34
N THR A 291 -34.43 -6.08 23.69
CA THR A 291 -35.83 -5.71 23.92
C THR A 291 -36.70 -6.10 22.73
N ASP A 292 -37.71 -6.92 22.99
CA ASP A 292 -38.69 -7.32 21.98
C ASP A 292 -39.96 -6.50 22.11
N VAL A 293 -40.28 -5.75 21.06
CA VAL A 293 -41.46 -4.87 21.01
C VAL A 293 -42.43 -5.42 19.97
N SER A 294 -43.64 -5.80 20.36
CA SER A 294 -44.60 -6.32 19.37
C SER A 294 -45.19 -5.24 18.45
N GLY A 295 -45.15 -3.96 18.84
CA GLY A 295 -45.65 -2.81 18.08
C GLY A 295 -44.53 -1.85 17.65
N ASN A 296 -44.84 -0.55 17.68
CA ASN A 296 -43.91 0.51 17.27
C ASN A 296 -42.81 0.72 18.31
N LEU A 297 -41.59 1.00 17.83
CA LEU A 297 -40.45 1.40 18.66
C LEU A 297 -40.08 2.86 18.34
N ASN A 298 -40.10 3.73 19.35
CA ASN A 298 -39.61 5.10 19.24
C ASN A 298 -38.36 5.28 20.11
N LEU A 299 -37.26 5.67 19.48
CA LEU A 299 -35.95 5.92 20.09
C LEU A 299 -35.57 7.41 20.11
N THR A 300 -36.49 8.31 19.75
CA THR A 300 -36.20 9.75 19.64
C THR A 300 -35.76 10.33 21.00
N GLY A 301 -34.57 10.92 21.04
CA GLY A 301 -33.98 11.51 22.26
C GLY A 301 -33.36 10.49 23.22
N SER A 302 -33.35 9.19 22.88
CA SER A 302 -32.81 8.15 23.75
C SER A 302 -31.29 8.06 23.72
N THR A 303 -30.74 7.48 24.78
CA THR A 303 -29.33 7.11 24.91
C THR A 303 -29.16 5.61 24.86
N LEU A 304 -28.15 5.11 24.13
CA LEU A 304 -27.67 3.74 24.24
C LEU A 304 -26.47 3.71 25.18
N GLN A 305 -26.50 2.90 26.23
CA GLN A 305 -25.38 2.67 27.13
C GLN A 305 -24.95 1.20 27.02
N LEU A 306 -23.74 0.97 26.52
CA LEU A 306 -23.17 -0.37 26.42
C LEU A 306 -22.54 -0.78 27.76
N VAL A 307 -22.72 -2.04 28.13
CA VAL A 307 -22.15 -2.61 29.35
C VAL A 307 -21.47 -3.93 29.00
N ASN A 308 -20.30 -4.18 29.59
CA ASN A 308 -19.63 -5.46 29.42
C ASN A 308 -20.22 -6.47 30.41
N ASN A 309 -20.66 -7.63 29.93
CA ASN A 309 -21.13 -8.71 30.79
C ASN A 309 -20.01 -9.31 31.68
N SER A 310 -18.74 -8.97 31.42
CA SER A 310 -17.56 -9.30 32.24
C SER A 310 -17.32 -10.79 32.51
N GLY A 311 -17.96 -11.69 31.75
CA GLY A 311 -17.70 -13.13 31.76
C GLY A 311 -18.14 -13.88 33.03
N ALA A 312 -18.83 -13.23 33.98
CA ALA A 312 -19.17 -13.82 35.29
C ALA A 312 -20.16 -15.01 35.23
N ASN A 313 -20.77 -15.28 34.07
CA ASN A 313 -21.89 -16.21 33.87
C ASN A 313 -21.71 -17.14 32.65
N SER A 314 -20.47 -17.38 32.20
CA SER A 314 -20.13 -18.19 31.01
C SER A 314 -20.61 -17.64 29.66
N GLN A 315 -21.12 -16.40 29.61
CA GLN A 315 -21.55 -15.75 28.37
C GLN A 315 -20.46 -14.83 27.78
N GLY A 316 -19.26 -14.87 28.38
CA GLY A 316 -18.06 -14.15 27.93
C GLY A 316 -18.16 -12.63 28.05
N SER A 317 -17.26 -11.95 27.33
CA SER A 317 -17.07 -10.50 27.36
C SER A 317 -17.33 -9.90 26.00
N ALA A 318 -17.76 -8.63 26.01
CA ALA A 318 -17.95 -7.84 24.80
C ALA A 318 -16.66 -7.78 23.95
N GLY A 319 -16.81 -8.06 22.66
CA GLY A 319 -15.75 -7.94 21.65
C GLY A 319 -16.27 -7.41 20.32
N ALA A 320 -15.36 -7.28 19.35
CA ALA A 320 -15.75 -6.91 17.99
C ALA A 320 -16.62 -8.01 17.36
N GLY A 321 -17.67 -7.61 16.67
CA GLY A 321 -18.73 -8.49 16.17
C GLY A 321 -20.11 -7.84 16.22
N ALA A 322 -21.17 -8.62 16.01
CA ALA A 322 -22.54 -8.13 15.90
C ALA A 322 -23.43 -8.54 17.08
N TYR A 323 -24.34 -7.65 17.47
CA TYR A 323 -25.26 -7.75 18.60
C TYR A 323 -26.65 -7.25 18.21
N ARG A 324 -27.71 -7.83 18.79
CA ARG A 324 -29.08 -7.35 18.60
C ARG A 324 -29.58 -6.66 19.86
N LEU A 325 -29.89 -5.37 19.74
CA LEU A 325 -30.35 -4.54 20.87
C LEU A 325 -31.88 -4.59 21.01
N ALA A 326 -32.60 -4.59 19.89
CA ALA A 326 -34.05 -4.65 19.91
C ALA A 326 -34.63 -5.34 18.66
N THR A 327 -35.84 -5.89 18.83
CA THR A 327 -36.74 -6.22 17.72
C THR A 327 -38.04 -5.44 17.86
N TYR A 328 -38.69 -5.14 16.74
CA TYR A 328 -39.97 -4.47 16.74
C TYR A 328 -40.90 -5.00 15.63
N GLY A 329 -42.19 -5.13 15.93
CA GLY A 329 -43.20 -5.62 14.98
C GLY A 329 -43.91 -4.54 14.15
N GLY A 330 -43.85 -3.28 14.61
CA GLY A 330 -44.46 -2.12 13.94
C GLY A 330 -43.44 -1.27 13.17
N SER A 331 -43.55 0.06 13.31
CA SER A 331 -42.61 1.02 12.74
C SER A 331 -41.56 1.47 13.75
N LEU A 332 -40.35 1.78 13.26
CA LEU A 332 -39.30 2.45 14.01
C LEU A 332 -39.32 3.95 13.75
N THR A 333 -39.24 4.74 14.82
CA THR A 333 -39.11 6.21 14.76
C THR A 333 -37.87 6.66 15.54
N GLY A 334 -37.05 7.49 14.93
CA GLY A 334 -35.84 8.05 15.55
C GLY A 334 -34.66 7.08 15.61
N THR A 335 -33.56 7.57 16.16
CA THR A 335 -32.32 6.84 16.41
C THR A 335 -31.82 7.17 17.81
N PHE A 336 -30.90 6.37 18.36
CA PHE A 336 -30.18 6.79 19.57
C PHE A 336 -29.48 8.13 19.28
N SER A 337 -29.71 9.12 20.15
CA SER A 337 -29.14 10.46 20.04
C SER A 337 -27.74 10.51 20.61
N THR A 338 -27.50 9.69 21.63
CA THR A 338 -26.20 9.53 22.28
C THR A 338 -25.90 8.04 22.41
N ILE A 339 -24.66 7.64 22.15
CA ILE A 339 -24.15 6.31 22.46
C ILE A 339 -23.00 6.46 23.44
N THR A 340 -23.04 5.70 24.53
CA THR A 340 -21.98 5.63 25.53
C THR A 340 -21.37 4.23 25.46
N ASN A 341 -20.13 4.16 24.97
CA ASN A 341 -19.35 2.93 24.87
C ASN A 341 -18.17 2.94 25.85
N PRO A 342 -18.33 2.37 27.07
CA PRO A 342 -17.24 2.25 28.04
C PRO A 342 -16.41 0.98 27.87
N LEU A 343 -16.64 0.17 26.82
CA LEU A 343 -16.06 -1.18 26.69
C LEU A 343 -14.55 -1.13 26.41
N SER A 344 -14.15 -0.32 25.43
CA SER A 344 -12.76 -0.04 25.07
C SER A 344 -12.70 1.14 24.11
N ALA A 345 -11.68 1.99 24.22
CA ALA A 345 -11.41 3.05 23.25
C ALA A 345 -10.99 2.51 21.86
N THR A 346 -10.70 1.21 21.74
CA THR A 346 -10.29 0.55 20.49
C THR A 346 -11.42 -0.22 19.80
N LEU A 347 -12.63 -0.16 20.34
CA LEU A 347 -13.83 -0.72 19.73
C LEU A 347 -14.76 0.42 19.33
N HIS A 348 -15.02 0.57 18.03
CA HIS A 348 -15.92 1.59 17.49
C HIS A 348 -17.28 0.98 17.17
N GLU A 349 -18.35 1.61 17.66
CA GLU A 349 -19.72 1.19 17.41
C GLU A 349 -20.31 1.72 16.11
N VAL A 350 -21.15 0.90 15.49
CA VAL A 350 -22.07 1.30 14.42
C VAL A 350 -23.42 0.68 14.72
N VAL A 351 -24.43 1.52 14.92
CA VAL A 351 -25.81 1.05 15.10
C VAL A 351 -26.53 1.08 13.75
N SER A 352 -27.14 -0.04 13.39
CA SER A 352 -27.94 -0.21 12.19
C SER A 352 -29.41 -0.32 12.56
N TYR A 353 -30.23 0.52 11.92
CA TYR A 353 -31.66 0.63 12.16
C TYR A 353 -32.42 -0.05 11.01
N GLY A 354 -32.42 -1.39 11.03
CA GLY A 354 -33.03 -2.21 9.99
C GLY A 354 -34.55 -2.34 10.12
N SER A 355 -35.20 -2.98 9.14
CA SER A 355 -36.62 -3.33 9.21
C SER A 355 -36.85 -4.41 10.27
N GLY A 356 -37.56 -4.07 11.35
CA GLY A 356 -37.86 -4.96 12.47
C GLY A 356 -36.74 -5.15 13.49
N ASN A 357 -35.54 -4.60 13.26
CA ASN A 357 -34.37 -4.86 14.10
C ASN A 357 -33.59 -3.56 14.38
N VAL A 358 -32.98 -3.48 15.57
CA VAL A 358 -31.92 -2.51 15.87
C VAL A 358 -30.68 -3.30 16.28
N ASP A 359 -29.65 -3.23 15.44
CA ASP A 359 -28.43 -4.02 15.55
C ASP A 359 -27.22 -3.13 15.82
N LEU A 360 -26.25 -3.66 16.56
CA LEU A 360 -24.98 -3.03 16.88
C LEU A 360 -23.84 -3.86 16.30
N ALA A 361 -22.95 -3.23 15.54
CA ALA A 361 -21.67 -3.78 15.16
C ALA A 361 -20.56 -3.06 15.93
N LEU A 362 -19.66 -3.82 16.57
CA LEU A 362 -18.44 -3.30 17.16
C LEU A 362 -17.26 -3.67 16.26
N TYR A 363 -16.49 -2.66 15.83
CA TYR A 363 -15.31 -2.83 14.99
C TYR A 363 -14.04 -2.64 15.81
N ARG A 364 -13.07 -3.53 15.66
CA ARG A 364 -11.72 -3.35 16.19
C ARG A 364 -10.88 -2.50 15.23
N LEU A 365 -9.94 -1.73 15.75
CA LEU A 365 -8.99 -1.01 14.92
C LEU A 365 -8.20 -1.96 14.00
N ALA A 366 -7.82 -1.45 12.83
CA ALA A 366 -6.85 -2.09 11.95
C ALA A 366 -5.51 -2.24 12.69
N THR A 367 -4.75 -3.29 12.34
CA THR A 367 -3.40 -3.52 12.88
C THR A 367 -2.42 -3.70 11.75
N ALA A 368 -1.28 -3.01 11.83
CA ALA A 368 -0.24 -3.09 10.81
C ALA A 368 1.12 -2.84 11.45
N THR A 369 2.15 -3.45 10.89
CA THR A 369 3.54 -3.14 11.24
C THR A 369 3.98 -1.90 10.47
N ALA A 370 4.73 -1.02 11.14
CA ALA A 370 5.33 0.14 10.49
C ALA A 370 6.22 -0.29 9.30
N PRO A 371 6.24 0.48 8.20
CA PRO A 371 7.15 0.22 7.09
C PRO A 371 8.63 0.37 7.52
N THR A 372 9.55 -0.07 6.67
CA THR A 372 10.99 0.13 6.90
C THR A 372 11.35 1.61 6.87
N SER A 373 12.37 1.99 7.65
CA SER A 373 12.86 3.38 7.71
C SER A 373 13.71 3.79 6.51
N SER A 374 14.07 2.85 5.64
CA SER A 374 14.79 3.12 4.40
C SER A 374 14.35 2.19 3.26
N VAL A 375 14.41 2.71 2.04
CA VAL A 375 14.13 1.98 0.80
C VAL A 375 15.15 2.41 -0.26
N ASN A 376 15.85 1.43 -0.84
CA ASN A 376 16.70 1.62 -2.01
C ASN A 376 15.89 1.32 -3.28
N LEU A 377 15.75 2.31 -4.16
CA LEU A 377 14.98 2.27 -5.39
C LEU A 377 15.80 1.80 -6.60
N GLY A 378 17.06 1.41 -6.38
CA GLY A 378 17.98 0.93 -7.40
C GLY A 378 18.62 2.05 -8.21
N ASN A 379 18.93 1.72 -9.46
CA ASN A 379 19.62 2.60 -10.39
C ASN A 379 18.78 2.78 -11.66
N VAL A 380 18.78 3.98 -12.22
CA VAL A 380 18.12 4.31 -13.51
C VAL A 380 19.00 5.21 -14.35
N ARG A 381 18.58 5.51 -15.58
CA ARG A 381 19.17 6.58 -16.39
C ARG A 381 18.51 7.91 -16.07
N VAL A 382 19.27 8.99 -16.21
CA VAL A 382 18.74 10.35 -16.04
C VAL A 382 17.54 10.57 -16.95
N GLY A 383 16.45 11.09 -16.37
CA GLY A 383 15.16 11.27 -17.02
C GLY A 383 14.12 10.21 -16.62
N ASP A 384 14.55 9.00 -16.24
CA ASP A 384 13.66 7.97 -15.73
C ASP A 384 13.40 8.17 -14.23
N ALA A 385 12.20 7.79 -13.76
CA ALA A 385 11.89 7.83 -12.34
C ALA A 385 12.47 6.59 -11.63
N LEU A 386 13.14 6.79 -10.50
CA LEU A 386 13.42 5.72 -9.55
C LEU A 386 12.10 5.32 -8.90
N THR A 387 11.69 4.05 -8.98
CA THR A 387 10.42 3.57 -8.42
C THR A 387 10.61 2.34 -7.54
N GLY A 388 9.83 2.23 -6.48
CA GLY A 388 9.82 1.07 -5.60
C GLY A 388 8.50 0.95 -4.85
N THR A 389 8.23 -0.22 -4.29
CA THR A 389 6.95 -0.48 -3.60
C THR A 389 7.17 -1.19 -2.28
N ALA A 390 6.32 -0.90 -1.29
CA ALA A 390 6.22 -1.66 -0.05
C ALA A 390 4.79 -2.19 0.13
N SER A 391 4.67 -3.48 0.42
CA SER A 391 3.39 -4.09 0.80
C SER A 391 3.17 -3.92 2.29
N ILE A 392 2.01 -3.39 2.69
CA ILE A 392 1.60 -3.23 4.08
C ILE A 392 0.32 -4.03 4.28
N THR A 393 0.36 -4.99 5.20
CA THR A 393 -0.77 -5.86 5.51
C THR A 393 -1.56 -5.32 6.70
N ASN A 394 -2.89 -5.31 6.58
CA ASN A 394 -3.78 -5.20 7.72
C ASN A 394 -3.87 -6.58 8.40
N SER A 395 -3.12 -6.78 9.47
CA SER A 395 -3.05 -8.03 10.22
C SER A 395 -4.25 -8.27 11.15
N ALA A 396 -5.24 -7.36 11.17
CA ALA A 396 -6.47 -7.56 11.91
C ALA A 396 -7.29 -8.73 11.32
N SER A 397 -8.12 -9.35 12.15
CA SER A 397 -8.93 -10.51 11.74
C SER A 397 -9.83 -10.19 10.55
N SER A 398 -9.91 -11.13 9.61
CA SER A 398 -10.78 -11.04 8.43
C SER A 398 -12.19 -11.60 8.73
N ASP A 399 -12.82 -11.11 9.79
CA ASP A 399 -14.14 -11.55 10.25
C ASP A 399 -15.26 -10.55 9.94
N GLY A 400 -14.93 -9.47 9.20
CA GLY A 400 -15.86 -8.39 8.88
C GLY A 400 -16.01 -7.33 9.98
N PHE A 401 -15.36 -7.50 11.14
CA PHE A 401 -15.44 -6.59 12.29
C PHE A 401 -14.08 -5.98 12.64
N SER A 402 -13.26 -5.79 11.62
CA SER A 402 -12.04 -4.99 11.67
C SER A 402 -12.20 -3.79 10.76
N GLU A 403 -11.80 -2.63 11.26
CA GLU A 403 -11.64 -1.44 10.44
C GLU A 403 -10.62 -1.68 9.33
N GLN A 404 -10.75 -0.91 8.25
CA GLN A 404 -9.81 -0.99 7.14
C GLN A 404 -8.53 -0.22 7.48
N LEU A 405 -7.43 -0.65 6.89
CA LEU A 405 -6.16 0.06 6.98
C LEU A 405 -6.06 1.06 5.83
N LYS A 406 -5.52 2.23 6.12
CA LYS A 406 -5.20 3.28 5.17
C LYS A 406 -3.75 3.70 5.33
N ALA A 407 -3.07 3.98 4.23
CA ALA A 407 -1.75 4.60 4.25
C ALA A 407 -1.82 5.92 3.49
N THR A 408 -1.47 7.02 4.16
CA THR A 408 -1.25 8.30 3.49
C THR A 408 0.24 8.58 3.44
N VAL A 409 0.74 8.98 2.27
CA VAL A 409 2.14 9.30 2.05
C VAL A 409 2.26 10.78 1.74
N THR A 410 3.16 11.48 2.44
CA THR A 410 3.59 12.83 2.06
C THR A 410 5.04 12.78 1.58
N GLY A 411 5.39 13.65 0.63
CA GLY A 411 6.70 13.63 -0.03
C GLY A 411 6.71 12.73 -1.27
N SER A 412 7.75 11.90 -1.39
CA SER A 412 8.08 11.16 -2.62
C SER A 412 7.38 9.80 -2.72
N GLY A 413 6.06 9.78 -2.90
CA GLY A 413 5.29 8.55 -3.09
C GLY A 413 3.78 8.71 -2.96
N THR A 414 3.06 7.59 -3.03
CA THR A 414 1.60 7.50 -2.87
C THR A 414 1.23 6.31 -1.98
N GLY A 415 0.21 6.48 -1.14
CA GLY A 415 -0.33 5.40 -0.32
C GLY A 415 -1.60 4.77 -0.90
N PHE A 416 -2.38 4.11 -0.04
CA PHE A 416 -3.65 3.45 -0.39
C PHE A 416 -4.77 3.88 0.55
N THR A 417 -6.01 3.81 0.07
CA THR A 417 -7.17 4.43 0.74
C THR A 417 -7.86 3.51 1.74
N ALA A 418 -7.97 2.21 1.46
CA ALA A 418 -8.64 1.25 2.33
C ALA A 418 -8.26 -0.20 2.00
N VAL A 419 -7.92 -0.98 3.02
CA VAL A 419 -7.59 -2.41 2.93
C VAL A 419 -8.22 -3.16 4.10
N ALA A 420 -9.08 -4.14 3.80
CA ALA A 420 -9.75 -4.95 4.81
C ALA A 420 -8.79 -5.82 5.64
N GLY A 421 -9.25 -6.28 6.81
CA GLY A 421 -8.51 -7.23 7.65
C GLY A 421 -8.07 -8.47 6.87
N GLY A 422 -6.82 -8.90 7.04
CA GLY A 422 -6.19 -9.99 6.33
C GLY A 422 -5.69 -9.65 4.92
N SER A 423 -5.89 -8.43 4.42
CA SER A 423 -5.47 -7.99 3.09
C SER A 423 -4.27 -7.05 3.14
N SER A 424 -3.60 -6.85 1.99
CA SER A 424 -2.45 -5.94 1.87
C SER A 424 -2.72 -4.79 0.90
N GLY A 425 -2.20 -3.62 1.23
CA GLY A 425 -2.14 -2.45 0.35
C GLY A 425 -0.70 -2.14 -0.06
N THR A 426 -0.55 -1.43 -1.17
CA THR A 426 0.77 -1.06 -1.70
C THR A 426 1.04 0.42 -1.48
N VAL A 427 2.19 0.73 -0.88
CA VAL A 427 2.78 2.06 -0.89
C VAL A 427 3.76 2.13 -2.05
N ASN A 428 3.62 3.11 -2.93
CA ASN A 428 4.54 3.37 -4.03
C ASN A 428 5.47 4.52 -3.67
N TYR A 429 6.76 4.39 -3.96
CA TYR A 429 7.77 5.42 -3.80
C TYR A 429 8.30 5.82 -5.16
N SER A 430 8.63 7.10 -5.32
CA SER A 430 9.21 7.60 -6.56
C SER A 430 10.13 8.79 -6.35
N LEU A 431 11.31 8.78 -6.97
CA LEU A 431 12.19 9.96 -7.07
C LEU A 431 12.41 10.33 -8.53
N ALA A 432 12.29 11.61 -8.85
CA ALA A 432 12.67 12.14 -10.15
C ALA A 432 14.19 12.23 -10.28
N THR A 433 14.72 11.97 -11.48
CA THR A 433 16.17 12.02 -11.74
C THR A 433 16.50 13.05 -12.81
N SER A 434 16.65 14.32 -12.41
CA SER A 434 16.97 15.40 -13.35
C SER A 434 18.46 15.53 -13.67
N ALA A 435 19.33 14.87 -12.89
CA ALA A 435 20.77 14.90 -13.06
C ALA A 435 21.39 13.57 -12.60
N ALA A 436 22.56 13.23 -13.15
CA ALA A 436 23.29 12.04 -12.73
C ALA A 436 23.87 12.22 -11.32
N GLY A 437 23.93 11.13 -10.54
CA GLY A 437 24.35 11.18 -9.13
C GLY A 437 23.55 10.27 -8.23
N VAL A 438 23.95 10.24 -6.95
CA VAL A 438 23.10 9.70 -5.88
C VAL A 438 21.84 10.55 -5.78
N GLN A 439 20.70 9.88 -5.81
CA GLN A 439 19.41 10.48 -5.58
C GLN A 439 18.97 10.12 -4.16
N SER A 440 18.55 11.13 -3.42
CA SER A 440 17.98 10.96 -2.09
C SER A 440 16.69 11.73 -1.98
N GLY A 441 15.80 11.21 -1.14
CA GLY A 441 14.57 11.90 -0.81
C GLY A 441 13.91 11.30 0.41
N ASN A 442 12.77 11.86 0.76
CA ASN A 442 12.05 11.52 1.98
C ASN A 442 10.59 11.25 1.63
N ALA A 443 10.03 10.23 2.25
CA ALA A 443 8.61 10.00 2.31
C ALA A 443 8.20 9.87 3.79
N SER A 444 7.01 10.34 4.14
CA SER A 444 6.41 10.07 5.45
C SER A 444 5.18 9.22 5.23
N VAL A 445 5.20 7.99 5.73
CA VAL A 445 4.08 7.06 5.65
C VAL A 445 3.33 7.12 6.96
N VAL A 446 2.07 7.55 6.90
CA VAL A 446 1.15 7.56 8.04
C VAL A 446 0.15 6.44 7.84
N LEU A 447 0.18 5.46 8.73
CA LEU A 447 -0.79 4.38 8.77
C LEU A 447 -1.96 4.78 9.66
N LYS A 448 -3.17 4.55 9.19
CA LYS A 448 -4.41 4.86 9.90
C LYS A 448 -5.38 3.70 9.85
N SER A 449 -6.12 3.51 10.94
CA SER A 449 -7.35 2.73 10.95
C SER A 449 -8.47 3.61 10.42
N THR A 450 -9.24 3.15 9.44
CA THR A 450 -10.39 3.89 8.91
C THR A 450 -11.50 3.81 9.94
N GLY A 451 -11.94 4.95 10.48
CA GLY A 451 -13.00 4.94 11.48
C GLY A 451 -14.30 4.31 10.93
N ALA A 452 -14.94 3.46 11.73
CA ALA A 452 -16.23 2.86 11.41
C ALA A 452 -17.39 3.86 11.66
N GLY A 453 -18.42 3.86 10.82
CA GLY A 453 -19.59 4.73 11.00
C GLY A 453 -19.24 6.23 11.04
N THR A 454 -19.44 6.88 12.18
CA THR A 454 -19.14 8.30 12.39
C THR A 454 -17.75 8.55 12.99
N TYR A 455 -16.98 7.50 13.29
CA TYR A 455 -15.64 7.63 13.83
C TYR A 455 -14.68 8.19 12.79
N ALA A 456 -13.78 9.07 13.22
CA ALA A 456 -12.72 9.59 12.36
C ALA A 456 -11.58 8.57 12.21
N ASP A 457 -10.73 8.75 11.19
CA ASP A 457 -9.52 7.94 11.02
C ASP A 457 -8.60 8.07 12.25
N THR A 458 -8.21 6.93 12.84
CA THR A 458 -7.27 6.87 13.96
C THR A 458 -5.86 6.62 13.44
N THR A 459 -4.91 7.51 13.75
CA THR A 459 -3.50 7.29 13.40
C THR A 459 -2.91 6.13 14.22
N LEU A 460 -2.36 5.14 13.52
CA LEU A 460 -1.70 3.97 14.11
C LEU A 460 -0.20 4.19 14.26
N SER A 461 0.44 4.74 13.21
CA SER A 461 1.86 5.05 13.21
C SER A 461 2.20 6.10 12.15
N THR A 462 3.32 6.78 12.36
CA THR A 462 3.96 7.66 11.39
C THR A 462 5.41 7.26 11.27
N THR A 463 5.85 6.96 10.05
CA THR A 463 7.22 6.50 9.77
C THR A 463 7.86 7.37 8.71
N ALA A 464 8.98 8.00 9.05
CA ALA A 464 9.85 8.64 8.08
C ALA A 464 10.65 7.56 7.34
N VAL A 465 10.61 7.61 6.01
CA VAL A 465 11.28 6.69 5.11
C VAL A 465 12.30 7.46 4.29
N SER A 466 13.56 7.10 4.45
CA SER A 466 14.67 7.61 3.64
C SER A 466 14.74 6.83 2.33
N LEU A 467 14.60 7.52 1.21
CA LEU A 467 14.69 6.96 -0.13
C LEU A 467 16.08 7.19 -0.69
N SER A 468 16.65 6.17 -1.32
CA SER A 468 17.94 6.27 -2.01
C SER A 468 17.91 5.57 -3.37
N GLY A 469 18.78 6.00 -4.26
CA GLY A 469 19.05 5.36 -5.54
C GLY A 469 20.13 6.13 -6.29
N ALA A 470 20.42 5.77 -7.53
CA ALA A 470 21.33 6.54 -8.36
C ALA A 470 20.83 6.68 -9.80
N ALA A 471 21.18 7.82 -10.41
CA ALA A 471 20.90 8.11 -11.80
C ALA A 471 22.19 8.20 -12.59
N TYR A 472 22.25 7.56 -13.76
CA TYR A 472 23.41 7.53 -14.63
C TYR A 472 23.14 8.28 -15.94
N ASN A 473 24.08 9.12 -16.36
CA ASN A 473 24.03 9.72 -17.68
C ASN A 473 24.32 8.66 -18.74
N PRO A 474 23.49 8.53 -19.79
CA PRO A 474 23.84 7.76 -20.96
C PRO A 474 25.13 8.29 -21.59
N ALA A 475 25.88 7.42 -22.27
CA ALA A 475 26.99 7.85 -23.10
C ALA A 475 26.49 8.69 -24.28
N SER A 476 27.28 9.68 -24.69
CA SER A 476 26.98 10.54 -25.84
C SER A 476 28.19 10.52 -26.76
N ALA A 477 27.99 10.30 -28.05
CA ALA A 477 29.09 10.29 -29.00
C ALA A 477 29.33 11.68 -29.61
N ALA A 478 30.57 11.96 -30.03
CA ALA A 478 30.85 13.12 -30.88
C ALA A 478 30.11 13.01 -32.23
N ALA A 479 30.12 14.09 -33.02
CA ALA A 479 29.48 14.11 -34.33
C ALA A 479 30.27 13.32 -35.39
N SER A 480 29.59 13.03 -36.51
CA SER A 480 30.11 12.30 -37.68
C SER A 480 31.52 12.70 -38.06
N GLN A 481 32.33 11.71 -38.44
CA GLN A 481 33.74 11.89 -38.74
C GLN A 481 34.04 11.70 -40.22
N THR A 482 35.06 12.42 -40.69
CA THR A 482 35.61 12.24 -42.03
C THR A 482 37.04 11.75 -41.91
N VAL A 483 37.32 10.59 -42.52
CA VAL A 483 38.64 9.97 -42.55
C VAL A 483 39.20 10.09 -43.96
N ASN A 484 40.38 10.69 -44.09
CA ASN A 484 41.07 10.83 -45.36
C ASN A 484 42.25 9.87 -45.41
N ILE A 485 42.33 9.06 -46.46
CA ILE A 485 43.32 8.00 -46.64
C ILE A 485 44.03 8.26 -47.96
N LYS A 486 45.36 8.24 -47.93
CA LYS A 486 46.15 8.13 -49.16
C LYS A 486 46.58 6.68 -49.31
N THR A 487 46.54 6.16 -50.53
CA THR A 487 47.07 4.83 -50.85
C THR A 487 47.64 4.82 -52.26
N ARG A 488 48.23 3.70 -52.66
CA ARG A 488 48.62 3.43 -54.05
C ARG A 488 47.57 2.52 -54.69
N VAL A 489 47.47 2.56 -56.01
CA VAL A 489 46.61 1.62 -56.77
C VAL A 489 46.94 0.18 -56.38
N ASP A 490 45.89 -0.64 -56.24
CA ASP A 490 45.94 -2.05 -55.80
C ASP A 490 46.53 -2.31 -54.40
N VAL A 491 46.72 -1.25 -53.60
CA VAL A 491 47.15 -1.35 -52.20
C VAL A 491 46.02 -0.93 -51.28
N ALA A 492 45.74 -1.75 -50.26
CA ALA A 492 44.73 -1.43 -49.26
C ALA A 492 45.15 -0.21 -48.44
N GLY A 493 44.40 0.88 -48.58
CA GLY A 493 44.50 2.04 -47.70
C GLY A 493 43.61 1.82 -46.48
N THR A 494 44.16 1.92 -45.28
CA THR A 494 43.37 1.82 -44.03
C THR A 494 43.74 2.95 -43.08
N ALA A 495 42.78 3.38 -42.27
CA ALA A 495 42.98 4.34 -41.21
C ALA A 495 42.11 3.98 -39.99
N SER A 496 42.57 4.35 -38.81
CA SER A 496 41.79 4.18 -37.58
C SER A 496 40.67 5.20 -37.49
N VAL A 497 39.53 4.80 -36.93
CA VAL A 497 38.43 5.70 -36.59
C VAL A 497 38.50 5.96 -35.09
N SER A 498 38.80 7.19 -34.68
CA SER A 498 38.70 7.58 -33.27
C SER A 498 37.22 7.66 -32.88
N LEU A 499 36.83 7.30 -31.67
CA LEU A 499 35.48 7.52 -31.17
C LEU A 499 35.58 8.24 -29.84
N ALA A 500 34.84 9.33 -29.68
CA ALA A 500 34.86 10.14 -28.46
C ALA A 500 33.51 10.08 -27.74
N ASN A 501 33.56 9.84 -26.44
CA ASN A 501 32.40 9.99 -25.57
C ASN A 501 32.37 11.44 -25.04
N THR A 502 31.42 12.24 -25.51
CA THR A 502 31.23 13.64 -25.14
C THR A 502 30.55 13.82 -23.78
N GLY A 503 30.22 12.72 -23.10
CA GLY A 503 29.80 12.74 -21.70
C GLY A 503 30.88 13.31 -20.76
N ALA A 504 30.50 13.59 -19.51
CA ALA A 504 31.37 14.25 -18.55
C ALA A 504 32.62 13.40 -18.20
N ALA A 505 33.79 14.05 -18.12
CA ALA A 505 35.05 13.39 -17.79
C ALA A 505 35.07 12.84 -16.35
N SER A 506 35.47 11.57 -16.18
CA SER A 506 35.66 10.90 -14.88
C SER A 506 34.47 10.96 -13.89
N ALA A 507 33.24 11.12 -14.38
CA ALA A 507 32.07 11.08 -13.51
C ALA A 507 31.70 9.63 -13.15
N THR A 508 31.61 9.32 -11.85
CA THR A 508 31.18 8.01 -11.32
C THR A 508 29.83 7.54 -11.90
N TYR A 509 28.99 8.49 -12.28
CA TYR A 509 27.64 8.27 -12.80
C TYR A 509 27.51 8.53 -14.31
N GLN A 510 28.60 8.39 -15.05
CA GLN A 510 28.60 8.48 -16.52
C GLN A 510 28.82 7.09 -17.12
N GLU A 511 27.87 6.63 -17.93
CA GLU A 511 28.02 5.37 -18.67
C GLU A 511 29.08 5.51 -19.79
N THR A 512 29.66 4.39 -20.19
CA THR A 512 30.73 4.33 -21.20
C THR A 512 30.16 4.13 -22.60
N LEU A 513 30.86 4.63 -23.61
CA LEU A 513 30.47 4.46 -25.00
C LEU A 513 31.03 3.16 -25.57
N GLY A 514 30.23 2.47 -26.38
CA GLY A 514 30.66 1.33 -27.17
C GLY A 514 29.98 1.25 -28.53
N THR A 515 30.40 0.26 -29.30
CA THR A 515 29.94 0.03 -30.67
C THR A 515 29.19 -1.29 -30.79
N THR A 516 28.15 -1.33 -31.62
CA THR A 516 27.47 -2.58 -32.02
C THR A 516 27.97 -3.13 -33.36
N GLY A 517 28.88 -2.42 -34.03
CA GLY A 517 29.50 -2.81 -35.31
C GLY A 517 29.19 -1.82 -36.44
N PHE A 518 29.83 -2.03 -37.59
CA PHE A 518 29.57 -1.26 -38.81
C PHE A 518 28.44 -1.86 -39.65
N SER A 519 27.69 -1.00 -40.33
CA SER A 519 26.63 -1.34 -41.28
C SER A 519 26.59 -0.29 -42.41
N GLY A 520 25.86 -0.57 -43.49
CA GLY A 520 25.67 0.40 -44.59
C GLY A 520 26.98 0.85 -45.25
N ILE A 521 27.94 -0.07 -45.39
CA ILE A 521 29.25 0.23 -45.97
C ILE A 521 29.09 0.41 -47.48
N THR A 522 29.57 1.52 -48.03
CA THR A 522 29.58 1.74 -49.48
C THR A 522 30.45 0.71 -50.19
N ASP A 523 29.97 0.17 -51.32
CA ASP A 523 30.71 -0.81 -52.12
C ASP A 523 32.11 -0.32 -52.50
N GLY A 524 33.10 -1.20 -52.40
CA GLY A 524 34.51 -0.88 -52.61
C GLY A 524 35.25 -0.33 -51.38
N PHE A 525 34.53 0.00 -50.30
CA PHE A 525 35.12 0.37 -49.01
C PHE A 525 35.04 -0.76 -47.99
N THR A 526 35.90 -0.70 -46.97
CA THR A 526 35.93 -1.61 -45.84
C THR A 526 35.75 -0.84 -44.53
N ALA A 527 35.02 -1.43 -43.59
CA ALA A 527 34.87 -0.90 -42.23
C ALA A 527 34.75 -2.06 -41.25
N THR A 528 35.67 -2.14 -40.28
CA THR A 528 35.78 -3.29 -39.37
C THR A 528 36.20 -2.85 -37.96
N GLY A 529 36.12 -3.79 -37.01
CA GLY A 529 36.55 -3.59 -35.63
C GLY A 529 35.44 -3.17 -34.67
N SER A 530 35.84 -2.89 -33.43
CA SER A 530 34.93 -2.54 -32.34
C SER A 530 35.64 -1.63 -31.32
N ALA A 531 34.85 -0.85 -30.59
CA ALA A 531 35.32 -0.14 -29.41
C ALA A 531 34.34 -0.33 -28.25
N THR A 532 34.88 -0.49 -27.04
CA THR A 532 34.09 -0.70 -25.82
C THR A 532 34.70 0.06 -24.65
N GLY A 533 33.89 0.48 -23.69
CA GLY A 533 34.37 1.05 -22.43
C GLY A 533 34.99 2.43 -22.56
N ILE A 534 34.65 3.22 -23.59
CA ILE A 534 35.19 4.58 -23.73
C ILE A 534 34.53 5.46 -22.65
N ALA A 535 35.31 5.83 -21.65
CA ALA A 535 34.87 6.69 -20.54
C ALA A 535 34.42 8.07 -21.04
N GLY A 536 33.55 8.74 -20.28
CA GLY A 536 33.17 10.14 -20.57
C GLY A 536 34.41 11.02 -20.65
N GLY A 537 34.42 11.97 -21.58
CA GLY A 537 35.54 12.87 -21.87
C GLY A 537 36.75 12.22 -22.53
N ALA A 538 36.76 10.89 -22.71
CA ALA A 538 37.82 10.17 -23.39
C ALA A 538 37.51 9.92 -24.87
N SER A 539 38.58 9.74 -25.63
CA SER A 539 38.55 9.30 -27.02
C SER A 539 39.34 7.99 -27.14
N GLY A 540 38.88 7.08 -27.99
CA GLY A 540 39.57 5.84 -28.28
C GLY A 540 39.07 5.24 -29.57
N SER A 541 39.96 4.63 -30.34
CA SER A 541 39.61 3.95 -31.58
C SER A 541 39.32 2.46 -31.38
N GLY A 542 39.78 1.85 -30.27
CA GLY A 542 39.78 0.40 -30.14
C GLY A 542 40.46 -0.24 -31.36
N THR A 543 39.76 -1.17 -32.02
CA THR A 543 40.17 -1.78 -33.31
C THR A 543 39.44 -1.20 -34.52
N LEU A 544 38.71 -0.09 -34.38
CA LEU A 544 37.92 0.50 -35.45
C LEU A 544 38.81 0.97 -36.59
N SER A 545 38.57 0.45 -37.79
CA SER A 545 39.34 0.76 -38.99
C SER A 545 38.42 0.86 -40.21
N VAL A 546 38.69 1.86 -41.05
CA VAL A 546 38.04 2.06 -42.35
C VAL A 546 39.07 2.11 -43.46
N GLY A 547 38.68 1.75 -44.67
CA GLY A 547 39.60 1.68 -45.78
C GLY A 547 38.96 1.35 -47.12
N GLY A 548 39.82 1.01 -48.08
CA GLY A 548 39.42 0.57 -49.41
C GLY A 548 40.64 0.20 -50.26
N THR A 549 40.41 -0.56 -51.32
CA THR A 549 41.43 -0.89 -52.34
C THR A 549 40.85 -0.58 -53.70
N PHE A 550 41.58 0.17 -54.52
CA PHE A 550 41.09 0.69 -55.79
C PHE A 550 42.07 0.35 -56.91
N SER A 551 41.53 -0.11 -58.05
CA SER A 551 42.29 -0.56 -59.23
C SER A 551 42.65 0.56 -60.21
N SER A 552 42.32 1.81 -59.87
CA SER A 552 42.66 3.00 -60.65
C SER A 552 43.01 4.17 -59.74
N SER A 553 43.89 5.05 -60.20
CA SER A 553 44.22 6.28 -59.48
C SER A 553 43.05 7.27 -59.53
N GLY A 554 42.85 8.04 -58.45
CA GLY A 554 41.68 8.90 -58.32
C GLY A 554 41.28 9.18 -56.87
N THR A 555 40.24 10.00 -56.70
CA THR A 555 39.57 10.24 -55.41
C THR A 555 38.27 9.47 -55.33
N TYR A 556 38.09 8.69 -54.28
CA TYR A 556 36.92 7.90 -54.00
C TYR A 556 36.30 8.34 -52.68
N SER A 557 34.98 8.50 -52.65
CA SER A 557 34.23 8.81 -51.43
C SER A 557 33.21 7.72 -51.15
N GLY A 558 33.04 7.40 -49.87
CA GLY A 558 32.08 6.43 -49.37
C GLY A 558 31.76 6.70 -47.91
N SER A 559 30.91 5.86 -47.34
CA SER A 559 30.53 5.98 -45.94
C SER A 559 30.26 4.62 -45.32
N ALA A 560 30.33 4.56 -43.99
CA ALA A 560 29.82 3.45 -43.19
C ALA A 560 29.09 4.00 -41.96
N THR A 561 28.01 3.34 -41.54
CA THR A 561 27.29 3.66 -40.30
C THR A 561 27.86 2.81 -39.16
N LEU A 562 28.45 3.45 -38.17
CA LEU A 562 28.88 2.83 -36.92
C LEU A 562 27.72 2.81 -35.94
N GLY A 563 27.21 1.62 -35.62
CA GLY A 563 26.20 1.43 -34.59
C GLY A 563 26.80 1.65 -33.19
N LEU A 564 26.05 2.34 -32.32
CA LEU A 564 26.52 2.78 -31.01
C LEU A 564 25.60 2.30 -29.89
N GLN A 565 26.18 2.13 -28.71
CA GLN A 565 25.47 1.81 -27.49
C GLN A 565 26.10 2.50 -26.28
N THR A 566 25.26 2.86 -25.32
CA THR A 566 25.71 3.13 -23.96
C THR A 566 25.91 1.80 -23.23
N GLN A 567 27.05 1.67 -22.56
CA GLN A 567 27.44 0.51 -21.80
C GLN A 567 27.49 0.87 -20.32
N ALA A 568 26.76 0.08 -19.55
CA ALA A 568 26.74 0.21 -18.11
C ALA A 568 28.15 0.07 -17.54
N VAL A 569 28.50 0.99 -16.64
CA VAL A 569 29.64 0.77 -15.76
C VAL A 569 29.26 -0.37 -14.80
N ASN A 570 30.19 -1.30 -14.52
CA ASN A 570 29.95 -2.53 -13.74
C ASN A 570 29.24 -2.28 -12.39
N SER A 571 29.31 -1.06 -11.85
CA SER A 571 28.65 -0.65 -10.61
C SER A 571 27.18 -0.23 -10.76
N SER A 572 26.70 0.05 -11.97
CA SER A 572 25.33 0.54 -12.21
C SER A 572 24.28 -0.58 -12.31
N GLY A 573 24.67 -1.78 -12.72
CA GLY A 573 23.74 -2.90 -12.93
C GLY A 573 22.70 -2.69 -14.04
N LEU A 574 22.82 -1.60 -14.83
CA LEU A 574 21.95 -1.32 -15.96
C LEU A 574 22.35 -2.20 -17.18
N GLY A 575 21.40 -2.56 -18.03
CA GLY A 575 21.70 -3.24 -19.30
C GLY A 575 22.17 -2.23 -20.36
N ASN A 576 22.89 -2.69 -21.40
CA ASN A 576 23.29 -1.81 -22.51
C ASN A 576 22.07 -1.23 -23.24
N LEU A 577 22.18 0.01 -23.71
CA LEU A 577 21.11 0.69 -24.46
C LEU A 577 21.68 1.20 -25.78
N ALA A 578 21.04 0.84 -26.89
CA ALA A 578 21.40 1.35 -28.21
C ALA A 578 21.15 2.85 -28.28
N ILE A 579 22.10 3.60 -28.84
CA ILE A 579 21.98 5.04 -29.08
C ILE A 579 22.15 5.31 -30.58
N THR A 580 21.81 6.51 -31.02
CA THR A 580 21.92 6.90 -32.43
C THR A 580 23.33 6.64 -32.96
N GLY A 581 23.42 5.85 -34.03
CA GLY A 581 24.68 5.54 -34.70
C GLY A 581 25.30 6.78 -35.37
N GLN A 582 26.57 6.67 -35.75
CA GLN A 582 27.30 7.73 -36.45
C GLN A 582 27.63 7.34 -37.88
N THR A 583 27.67 8.33 -38.77
CA THR A 583 28.20 8.13 -40.12
C THR A 583 29.69 8.46 -40.13
N VAL A 584 30.49 7.53 -40.64
CA VAL A 584 31.91 7.74 -40.94
C VAL A 584 32.04 7.95 -42.44
N ASN A 585 32.39 9.16 -42.85
CA ASN A 585 32.70 9.48 -44.24
C ASN A 585 34.15 9.09 -44.52
N ILE A 586 34.38 8.39 -45.63
CA ILE A 586 35.68 7.83 -45.99
C ILE A 586 36.06 8.43 -47.34
N ASN A 587 37.19 9.13 -47.39
CA ASN A 587 37.77 9.65 -48.62
C ASN A 587 39.10 8.97 -48.85
N VAL A 588 39.27 8.32 -50.01
CA VAL A 588 40.51 7.65 -50.39
C VAL A 588 41.06 8.31 -51.65
N THR A 589 42.30 8.78 -51.58
CA THR A 589 43.06 9.21 -52.76
C THR A 589 44.06 8.12 -53.11
N ALA A 590 43.85 7.44 -54.24
CA ALA A 590 44.74 6.42 -54.76
C ALA A 590 45.69 7.04 -55.79
N TYR A 591 46.99 6.84 -55.60
CA TYR A 591 48.04 7.32 -56.50
C TYR A 591 48.63 6.20 -57.34
N ASP A 592 48.90 6.50 -58.61
CA ASP A 592 49.78 5.67 -59.44
C ASP A 592 51.23 5.86 -59.01
N LEU A 593 52.02 4.81 -59.17
CA LEU A 593 53.47 4.91 -59.05
C LEU A 593 54.02 5.94 -60.07
N ALA A 594 55.09 6.62 -59.67
CA ALA A 594 55.88 7.44 -60.55
C ALA A 594 56.39 6.56 -61.71
N SER A 595 56.31 7.07 -62.93
CA SER A 595 56.60 6.31 -64.14
C SER A 595 57.68 7.06 -64.91
N PRO A 596 58.97 6.75 -64.65
CA PRO A 596 60.08 7.38 -65.34
C PRO A 596 60.10 6.97 -66.81
N SER A 597 60.27 7.94 -67.68
CA SER A 597 60.49 7.74 -69.11
C SER A 597 61.67 8.57 -69.57
N PHE A 598 62.43 8.02 -70.52
CA PHE A 598 63.58 8.69 -71.11
C PHE A 598 63.27 8.94 -72.57
N THR A 599 63.37 10.19 -73.00
CA THR A 599 63.18 10.57 -74.40
C THR A 599 64.39 11.36 -74.85
N LYS A 600 64.99 10.95 -75.96
CA LYS A 600 66.02 11.76 -76.61
C LYS A 600 65.36 12.93 -77.32
N THR A 601 65.71 14.15 -76.94
CA THR A 601 65.09 15.39 -77.48
C THR A 601 65.90 15.99 -78.61
N SER A 602 67.23 15.84 -78.61
CA SER A 602 68.10 16.38 -79.67
C SER A 602 69.50 15.75 -79.68
N GLY A 603 70.33 16.11 -80.66
CA GLY A 603 71.71 15.64 -80.77
C GLY A 603 71.88 14.40 -81.64
N VAL A 604 73.09 13.81 -81.65
CA VAL A 604 73.48 12.72 -82.56
C VAL A 604 73.21 11.33 -81.98
N GLY A 605 73.08 10.31 -82.84
CA GLY A 605 72.80 8.92 -82.46
C GLY A 605 71.32 8.51 -82.51
N SER A 606 71.05 7.21 -82.55
CA SER A 606 69.71 6.63 -82.50
C SER A 606 69.37 6.19 -81.08
N PHE A 607 68.14 6.43 -80.63
CA PHE A 607 67.68 5.99 -79.31
C PHE A 607 66.40 5.17 -79.40
N GLY A 608 66.43 3.95 -78.88
CA GLY A 608 65.28 3.06 -78.81
C GLY A 608 65.49 1.96 -77.77
N GLY A 609 64.45 1.59 -77.03
CA GLY A 609 64.52 0.50 -76.04
C GLY A 609 65.54 0.70 -74.90
N LEU A 610 65.74 1.95 -74.46
CA LEU A 610 66.81 2.35 -73.53
C LEU A 610 68.23 2.05 -74.05
N SER A 611 68.44 2.04 -75.37
CA SER A 611 69.77 1.97 -75.97
C SER A 611 70.03 3.23 -76.79
N LEU A 612 71.11 3.94 -76.47
CA LEU A 612 71.66 5.06 -77.24
C LEU A 612 72.85 4.54 -78.04
N ASP A 613 72.76 4.63 -79.36
CA ASP A 613 73.87 4.34 -80.25
C ASP A 613 74.31 5.62 -80.96
N PHE A 614 75.52 6.09 -80.68
CA PHE A 614 76.13 7.22 -81.38
C PHE A 614 76.51 6.87 -82.83
N GLY A 615 76.49 5.59 -83.20
CA GLY A 615 76.87 5.08 -84.50
C GLY A 615 78.37 5.17 -84.72
N THR A 616 78.78 5.26 -85.98
CA THR A 616 80.18 5.46 -86.37
C THR A 616 80.52 6.94 -86.40
N VAL A 617 81.51 7.36 -85.61
CA VAL A 617 81.88 8.77 -85.42
C VAL A 617 83.40 8.96 -85.54
N SER A 618 83.86 10.19 -85.79
CA SER A 618 85.29 10.50 -85.90
C SER A 618 85.94 10.70 -84.53
N ILE A 619 87.20 10.27 -84.38
CA ILE A 619 88.01 10.60 -83.20
C ILE A 619 88.25 12.11 -83.09
N GLY A 620 88.29 12.66 -81.87
CA GLY A 620 88.61 14.08 -81.61
C GLY A 620 87.45 15.07 -81.76
N THR A 621 86.26 14.60 -82.14
CA THR A 621 85.02 15.41 -82.18
C THR A 621 84.13 15.10 -80.98
N THR A 622 83.47 16.12 -80.42
CA THR A 622 82.50 15.95 -79.32
C THR A 622 81.09 15.80 -79.87
N TYR A 623 80.44 14.72 -79.48
CA TYR A 623 79.10 14.36 -79.87
C TYR A 623 78.19 14.38 -78.64
N THR A 624 77.02 15.01 -78.75
CA THR A 624 76.07 15.10 -77.63
C THR A 624 74.71 14.54 -78.01
N ALA A 625 74.05 13.92 -77.03
CA ALA A 625 72.65 13.52 -77.09
C ALA A 625 71.96 14.04 -75.81
N THR A 626 70.93 14.87 -75.99
CA THR A 626 70.16 15.42 -74.87
C THR A 626 68.92 14.58 -74.63
N PHE A 627 68.66 14.28 -73.37
CA PHE A 627 67.55 13.47 -72.90
C PHE A 627 66.72 14.22 -71.89
N ASP A 628 65.42 13.99 -71.95
CA ASP A 628 64.52 14.33 -70.88
C ASP A 628 64.20 13.06 -70.07
N LEU A 629 64.49 13.10 -68.77
CA LEU A 629 63.84 12.23 -67.80
C LEU A 629 62.50 12.88 -67.44
N ALA A 630 61.40 12.27 -67.87
CA ALA A 630 60.06 12.71 -67.54
C ALA A 630 59.38 11.73 -66.59
N ASN A 631 58.61 12.27 -65.64
CA ASN A 631 57.61 11.49 -64.93
C ASN A 631 56.29 11.58 -65.72
N ALA A 632 55.67 10.44 -66.05
CA ALA A 632 54.46 10.45 -66.87
C ALA A 632 53.37 11.38 -66.31
N SER A 633 52.60 12.03 -67.18
CA SER A 633 51.50 12.90 -66.76
C SER A 633 50.41 12.11 -66.03
N GLY A 634 49.74 12.76 -65.06
CA GLY A 634 48.61 12.20 -64.32
C GLY A 634 48.34 12.99 -63.04
N ALA A 635 47.08 13.33 -62.78
CA ALA A 635 46.71 14.16 -61.62
C ALA A 635 47.00 13.49 -60.27
N PHE A 636 46.96 12.15 -60.24
CA PHE A 636 47.19 11.33 -59.05
C PHE A 636 48.37 10.39 -59.27
N ARG A 637 49.51 10.94 -59.67
CA ARG A 637 50.76 10.19 -59.77
C ARG A 637 51.76 10.72 -58.75
N ASP A 638 52.49 9.80 -58.15
CA ASP A 638 53.58 10.09 -57.24
C ASP A 638 54.67 10.96 -57.89
N TYR A 639 55.44 11.64 -57.05
CA TYR A 639 56.66 12.31 -57.45
C TYR A 639 57.74 11.28 -57.78
N LEU A 640 58.45 11.51 -58.89
CA LEU A 640 59.62 10.71 -59.23
C LEU A 640 60.84 11.28 -58.51
N GLY A 641 61.38 10.49 -57.58
CA GLY A 641 62.75 10.63 -57.12
C GLY A 641 63.64 9.57 -57.76
N GLY A 642 64.94 9.65 -57.51
CA GLY A 642 65.87 8.60 -57.90
C GLY A 642 67.28 9.12 -58.11
N THR A 643 68.22 8.19 -58.17
CA THR A 643 69.64 8.51 -58.35
C THR A 643 70.16 7.99 -59.67
N PHE A 644 71.11 8.72 -60.25
CA PHE A 644 71.83 8.31 -61.45
C PHE A 644 73.20 7.78 -61.09
N THR A 645 73.55 6.66 -61.70
CA THR A 645 74.90 6.09 -61.63
C THR A 645 75.39 5.80 -63.03
N TYR A 646 76.63 6.20 -63.32
CA TYR A 646 77.25 5.97 -64.61
C TYR A 646 78.36 4.92 -64.49
N THR A 647 78.40 4.00 -65.43
CA THR A 647 79.46 2.98 -65.56
C THR A 647 79.88 2.87 -67.03
N GLY A 648 81.12 3.22 -67.37
CA GLY A 648 81.61 3.13 -68.74
C GLY A 648 83.00 3.72 -68.94
N ALA A 649 83.54 3.61 -70.15
CA ALA A 649 84.87 4.11 -70.52
C ALA A 649 84.93 5.65 -70.56
N GLY A 650 86.11 6.23 -70.26
CA GLY A 650 86.31 7.67 -70.03
C GLY A 650 86.03 8.62 -71.21
N SER A 651 85.70 8.10 -72.39
CA SER A 651 85.28 8.88 -73.55
C SER A 651 83.78 9.21 -73.57
N ILE A 652 82.97 8.62 -72.67
CA ILE A 652 81.55 8.93 -72.52
C ILE A 652 81.34 9.55 -71.13
N SER A 653 80.64 10.69 -71.07
CA SER A 653 80.24 11.35 -69.83
C SER A 653 78.76 11.75 -69.87
N SER A 654 78.16 12.00 -68.70
CA SER A 654 76.76 12.41 -68.59
C SER A 654 76.63 13.53 -67.56
N THR A 655 75.71 14.46 -67.82
CA THR A 655 75.32 15.51 -66.85
C THR A 655 74.09 15.11 -66.02
N ALA A 656 73.66 13.84 -66.07
CA ALA A 656 72.49 13.37 -65.32
C ALA A 656 72.69 13.56 -63.81
N ALA A 657 71.75 14.25 -63.17
CA ALA A 657 71.77 14.53 -61.75
C ALA A 657 70.59 13.85 -61.06
N ASP A 658 70.79 13.47 -59.79
CA ASP A 658 69.76 12.85 -58.96
C ASP A 658 68.51 13.73 -58.88
N VAL A 659 67.35 13.09 -58.89
CA VAL A 659 66.05 13.73 -58.86
C VAL A 659 65.42 13.46 -57.50
N THR A 660 64.92 14.50 -56.83
CA THR A 660 64.36 14.36 -55.47
C THR A 660 62.83 14.34 -55.46
N SER A 661 62.19 15.12 -56.32
CA SER A 661 60.72 15.27 -56.37
C SER A 661 60.22 15.83 -57.70
N LEU A 662 60.46 15.11 -58.80
CA LEU A 662 59.94 15.51 -60.11
C LEU A 662 58.44 15.20 -60.20
N ALA A 663 57.63 16.26 -60.28
CA ALA A 663 56.18 16.17 -60.36
C ALA A 663 55.71 15.43 -61.61
N ALA A 664 54.51 14.86 -61.55
CA ALA A 664 53.88 14.20 -62.69
C ALA A 664 53.72 15.17 -63.88
N GLY A 665 54.08 14.72 -65.08
CA GLY A 665 54.05 15.52 -66.30
C GLY A 665 55.23 16.49 -66.48
N SER A 666 56.10 16.61 -65.48
CA SER A 666 57.34 17.41 -65.58
C SER A 666 58.50 16.57 -66.09
N SER A 667 59.44 17.22 -66.78
CA SER A 667 60.72 16.63 -67.19
C SER A 667 61.91 17.41 -66.64
N THR A 668 63.06 16.74 -66.56
CA THR A 668 64.36 17.35 -66.35
C THR A 668 65.33 16.86 -67.41
N ALA A 669 66.13 17.78 -67.96
CA ALA A 669 67.02 17.48 -69.06
C ALA A 669 68.42 17.08 -68.55
N PHE A 670 69.06 16.15 -69.24
CA PHE A 670 70.48 15.85 -69.08
C PHE A 670 71.11 15.53 -70.44
N THR A 671 72.43 15.69 -70.54
CA THR A 671 73.17 15.44 -71.78
C THR A 671 74.16 14.31 -71.58
N VAL A 672 74.18 13.38 -72.54
CA VAL A 672 75.22 12.37 -72.69
C VAL A 672 76.19 12.87 -73.75
N THR A 673 77.46 12.93 -73.40
CA THR A 673 78.54 13.40 -74.25
C THR A 673 79.46 12.24 -74.60
N PHE A 674 79.78 12.07 -75.88
CA PHE A 674 80.75 11.12 -76.38
C PHE A 674 81.88 11.87 -77.10
N ASN A 675 83.09 11.72 -76.58
CA ASN A 675 84.31 12.32 -77.12
C ASN A 675 85.40 11.24 -77.20
N PRO A 676 85.40 10.43 -78.26
CA PRO A 676 86.41 9.38 -78.43
C PRO A 676 87.75 9.97 -78.88
N THR A 677 88.82 9.63 -78.17
CA THR A 677 90.19 10.06 -78.49
C THR A 677 91.03 8.96 -79.15
N THR A 678 90.51 7.73 -79.19
CA THR A 678 91.14 6.58 -79.86
C THR A 678 90.12 5.82 -80.72
N VAL A 679 90.60 5.05 -81.70
CA VAL A 679 89.75 4.20 -82.55
C VAL A 679 89.28 2.99 -81.74
N GLY A 680 87.98 2.66 -81.78
CA GLY A 680 87.44 1.51 -81.04
C GLY A 680 85.93 1.57 -80.82
N THR A 681 85.38 0.51 -80.21
CA THR A 681 83.98 0.47 -79.77
C THR A 681 83.91 0.83 -78.30
N TYR A 682 83.02 1.77 -77.96
CA TYR A 682 82.81 2.26 -76.61
C TYR A 682 81.46 1.81 -76.11
N THR A 683 81.44 1.35 -74.86
CA THR A 683 80.20 0.98 -74.17
C THR A 683 80.12 1.70 -72.83
N GLY A 684 78.94 2.18 -72.48
CA GLY A 684 78.63 2.74 -71.17
C GLY A 684 77.21 2.41 -70.77
N THR A 685 76.88 2.59 -69.50
CA THR A 685 75.53 2.46 -68.99
C THR A 685 75.24 3.61 -68.03
N ILE A 686 74.14 4.32 -68.27
CA ILE A 686 73.55 5.20 -67.28
C ILE A 686 72.42 4.43 -66.62
N ARG A 687 72.56 4.12 -65.34
CA ARG A 687 71.53 3.47 -64.54
C ARG A 687 70.79 4.51 -63.72
N PHE A 688 69.48 4.60 -63.94
CA PHE A 688 68.58 5.36 -63.09
C PHE A 688 67.85 4.42 -62.12
N THR A 689 68.02 4.66 -60.83
CA THR A 689 67.35 3.91 -59.77
C THR A 689 66.23 4.78 -59.20
N GLY A 690 65.02 4.60 -59.71
CA GLY A 690 63.86 5.44 -59.39
C GLY A 690 63.23 5.12 -58.04
N LEU A 691 62.68 6.14 -57.39
CA LEU A 691 61.83 6.09 -56.21
C LEU A 691 60.49 6.76 -56.53
N SER A 692 59.39 6.10 -56.19
CA SER A 692 58.06 6.67 -56.23
C SER A 692 57.73 7.24 -54.86
N LYS A 693 57.59 8.57 -54.79
CA LYS A 693 57.47 9.31 -53.54
C LYS A 693 56.11 9.99 -53.42
N GLN A 694 55.52 9.93 -52.24
CA GLN A 694 54.33 10.69 -51.90
C GLN A 694 54.34 11.06 -50.42
N THR A 695 53.84 12.24 -50.08
CA THR A 695 53.74 12.70 -48.70
C THR A 695 52.83 11.74 -47.91
N ASP A 696 53.32 11.27 -46.76
CA ASP A 696 52.66 10.34 -45.84
C ASP A 696 52.53 8.89 -46.34
N LEU A 697 53.17 8.54 -47.46
CA LEU A 697 53.32 7.15 -47.91
C LEU A 697 54.79 6.76 -47.88
N ALA A 698 55.07 5.50 -47.58
CA ALA A 698 56.42 4.97 -47.71
C ALA A 698 56.89 5.06 -49.17
N ASP A 699 58.15 5.45 -49.36
CA ASP A 699 58.77 5.48 -50.69
C ASP A 699 58.81 4.07 -51.27
N VAL A 700 58.44 3.93 -52.55
CA VAL A 700 58.49 2.65 -53.27
C VAL A 700 59.63 2.68 -54.27
N GLN A 701 60.52 1.70 -54.17
CA GLN A 701 61.59 1.50 -55.14
C GLN A 701 61.01 1.06 -56.48
N LEU A 702 61.33 1.80 -57.55
CA LEU A 702 60.95 1.45 -58.91
C LEU A 702 61.98 0.50 -59.53
N ALA A 703 61.56 -0.20 -60.58
CA ALA A 703 62.48 -0.94 -61.43
C ALA A 703 63.54 0.02 -61.99
N ALA A 704 64.80 -0.38 -61.88
CA ALA A 704 65.89 0.46 -62.34
C ALA A 704 66.01 0.41 -63.87
N GLN A 705 66.13 1.59 -64.48
CA GLN A 705 66.21 1.77 -65.91
C GLN A 705 67.68 1.90 -66.31
N ASN A 706 68.18 0.99 -67.14
CA ASN A 706 69.56 1.00 -67.61
C ASN A 706 69.61 1.48 -69.06
N ILE A 707 70.15 2.67 -69.28
CA ILE A 707 70.39 3.21 -70.62
C ILE A 707 71.76 2.72 -71.10
N ALA A 708 71.77 1.76 -72.03
CA ALA A 708 72.99 1.27 -72.65
C ALA A 708 73.47 2.27 -73.71
N ILE A 709 74.75 2.62 -73.68
CA ILE A 709 75.36 3.58 -74.60
C ILE A 709 76.40 2.84 -75.43
N THR A 710 76.34 3.00 -76.74
CA THR A 710 77.30 2.42 -77.69
C THR A 710 77.75 3.48 -78.69
N GLY A 711 78.95 3.29 -79.25
CA GLY A 711 79.47 4.12 -80.33
C GLY A 711 80.81 3.58 -80.82
N THR A 712 81.08 3.72 -82.11
CA THR A 712 82.32 3.26 -82.73
C THR A 712 83.09 4.45 -83.29
N ALA A 713 84.32 4.65 -82.83
CA ALA A 713 85.19 5.73 -83.29
C ALA A 713 86.12 5.26 -84.41
N ILE A 714 86.22 6.01 -85.51
CA ILE A 714 87.09 5.76 -86.68
C ILE A 714 88.06 6.93 -86.95
N PRO A 715 89.17 6.71 -87.67
CA PRO A 715 90.12 7.78 -88.03
C PRO A 715 89.49 8.88 -88.93
N GLU A 716 90.01 10.10 -88.82
CA GLU A 716 89.63 11.25 -89.66
C GLU A 716 89.80 10.94 -91.18
N PRO A 717 88.81 11.29 -92.05
CA PRO A 717 88.80 10.91 -93.48
C PRO A 717 90.02 11.34 -94.30
N SER A 718 90.73 12.39 -93.88
CA SER A 718 91.88 12.97 -94.60
C SER A 718 93.16 12.13 -94.51
N ALA A 719 93.22 11.13 -93.62
CA ALA A 719 94.41 10.28 -93.44
C ALA A 719 94.56 9.15 -94.48
N TYR A 720 93.47 8.75 -95.16
CA TYR A 720 93.50 7.63 -96.13
C TYR A 720 94.04 8.00 -97.52
N ALA A 721 94.08 9.29 -97.88
CA ALA A 721 94.46 9.74 -99.23
C ALA A 721 95.99 9.78 -99.48
N ALA A 722 96.82 9.78 -98.43
CA ALA A 722 98.27 10.00 -98.56
C ALA A 722 99.09 8.74 -98.90
N LEU A 723 98.52 7.53 -98.90
CA LEU A 723 99.28 6.28 -99.00
C LEU A 723 99.37 5.66 -100.43
N VAL A 724 98.68 6.19 -101.45
CA VAL A 724 98.47 5.48 -102.75
C VAL A 724 99.25 6.06 -103.96
N GLY A 725 99.90 7.22 -103.85
CA GLY A 725 100.45 7.96 -105.01
C GLY A 725 101.84 7.57 -105.57
N VAL A 726 102.62 6.70 -104.93
CA VAL A 726 104.07 6.51 -105.23
C VAL A 726 104.37 5.54 -106.42
N GLY A 727 103.37 4.97 -107.10
CA GLY A 727 103.58 3.77 -107.94
C GLY A 727 103.72 3.86 -109.48
N VAL A 728 103.34 4.95 -110.19
CA VAL A 728 102.90 4.77 -111.62
C VAL A 728 103.69 5.49 -112.74
N ILE A 729 104.65 6.41 -112.51
CA ILE A 729 105.28 7.17 -113.64
C ILE A 729 106.65 6.62 -114.14
N GLY A 730 107.25 5.63 -113.46
CA GLY A 730 108.55 5.04 -113.85
C GLY A 730 108.58 4.17 -115.11
N ALA A 731 107.44 3.82 -115.73
CA ALA A 731 107.37 2.77 -116.76
C ALA A 731 107.16 3.22 -118.22
N ALA A 732 107.02 4.53 -118.52
CA ALA A 732 106.54 4.97 -119.85
C ALA A 732 107.58 5.58 -120.82
N LEU A 733 108.81 5.93 -120.42
CA LEU A 733 109.79 6.61 -121.31
C LEU A 733 111.01 5.78 -121.75
N TYR A 734 111.19 4.54 -121.26
CA TYR A 734 112.20 3.59 -121.78
C TYR A 734 111.80 2.96 -123.14
N ARG A 735 110.57 3.17 -123.63
CA ARG A 735 110.03 2.54 -124.86
C ARG A 735 110.11 3.37 -126.15
N ARG A 736 110.77 4.54 -126.18
CA ARG A 736 110.91 5.38 -127.40
C ARG A 736 112.35 5.56 -127.94
N ARG A 737 113.32 4.74 -127.49
CA ARG A 737 114.68 4.67 -128.08
C ARG A 737 114.89 3.56 -129.14
N ARG A 738 113.84 2.88 -129.61
CA ARG A 738 113.95 1.91 -130.72
C ARG A 738 112.68 1.96 -131.58
N LEU A 739 112.89 2.17 -132.90
CA LEU A 739 111.94 2.47 -133.98
C LEU A 739 111.71 3.99 -134.14
N LYS A 740 112.20 4.68 -135.17
CA LYS A 740 112.97 4.33 -136.38
C LYS A 740 113.29 5.69 -137.04
N ALA A 741 114.48 5.87 -137.60
CA ALA A 741 114.57 6.72 -138.79
C ALA A 741 113.69 6.06 -139.88
N ALA A 742 112.99 6.76 -140.76
CA ALA A 742 113.22 8.13 -141.27
C ALA A 742 113.48 9.22 -140.21
#